data_AF-A0A969CXF5-F1
#
_entry.id   AF-A0A969CXF5-F1
#
_cell.length_a   1.000
_cell.length_b   1.000
_cell.length_c   1.000
_cell.angle_alpha   90.00
_cell.angle_beta   90.00
_cell.angle_gamma   90.00
#
_symmetry.space_group_name_H-M   'P 1'
#
loop_
_entity.id
_entity.type
_entity.pdbx_description
1 polymer ?
#
loop_
_entity_poly.entity_id
_entity_poly.type
_entity_poly.pdbx_seq_one_letter_code
_entity_poly.pdbx_strand_id
1 'polypeptide(L)'
;MRSQTNAIAIADSSQKFLMQQPDTLISYTNNQLLAAFYLNDELIMPAKIGERESLRVFEPSDSYDNSWQKSPKEAKFSESYSLINKDRDRHYIQNGSYCDINQKINTELIKSVSFKNKSENFNEDIAQANAYTPKSNLEKLRVYNLALKTEEIEMPSDRVSNDALVMHLKFEQTSGTQAIDSSSFGKNQGELRNGSTFKNVAPPLGGTVNFDGLNDYVSVKDSNNINLTTITTRTISLWFRVDDKNLSNRKQVLYEEGGARRGLNIYVHNGRLYVGGWNNESSQRNWQGTYLSTEAIASDRWHHVTLTLNAQKNATTSQLGTLTAYLDGKNFGTGNGSQIGSHIDNIGIGGLNQSTQFHDGDATGTGTNGLKGNIDDVRIYNRVLSDREIADLASKTATSSSTPTATSTNTSPVANSDRVTTKEDTPITILTSKLLGNDSDANGDSLKIIGVSNAVNGSVTLGNRGNIVFNPQEDFSGTASFQYTVSDNRGGTTKATVSVSVLGQAEPSATSVQLGVNLAKIADWSTQLPFLDAFKSSRGWMTQDPEKFIWNTNETTNLRLDSDQWVTYVPNRNDPAAYTAVGTLMFREIEGRYPGGKYIVLYDGEGTLEYGFDAKKDKAASRPGRDVIDVTPSDSGIWLQIRATDPKGTGNYLRDIRVIPAAYENTYQNQIFNPKFIDKIKDFEALRFMEWMETNNSRQSQWSDRPTQQNARYSQNGVPVEVMVKLANQADIDPWFTMPHAASNDYIANFARYVRDNLESGRKVYVELSNELWNVGFKQSKWVLEQAKKLWPGSNKSDYELRLDYVSKRTTEVMQIWDKEFGASKDKVIGVMAGQAANIGIAKQLLSYNWTSQPQSHKAYGIDAIAIAPYYGYYLGTPSNISQIEGWTRDADGGLKKLFDELTQGGVLQNGPSGGALQQAYGWMASHAELAKKEGLQLLAYEGGSHVTGINGAEDNAAITKLFMAAHRDARMGEIYKDYLQKWYELGGGLFMHYKDIHEPTKWGSWGLIEHVDDTSSPRYDAVMEIIQSS
;
A
#
# COMPACT_ATOMS: atom_id res chain seq x y z
N MET A 1 -3.71 -67.13 -33.51
CA MET A 1 -4.84 -67.80 -34.20
C MET A 1 -6.05 -66.87 -34.20
N ARG A 2 -7.09 -67.20 -34.99
CA ARG A 2 -8.35 -66.43 -35.15
C ARG A 2 -9.09 -66.31 -33.78
N SER A 3 -10.04 -65.41 -33.52
CA SER A 3 -11.06 -64.84 -34.41
C SER A 3 -11.81 -63.61 -33.85
N GLN A 4 -12.27 -62.70 -34.74
CA GLN A 4 -13.62 -62.05 -34.79
C GLN A 4 -14.14 -61.17 -33.60
N THR A 5 -14.78 -60.00 -33.80
CA THR A 5 -14.89 -59.07 -34.96
C THR A 5 -15.46 -57.68 -34.55
N ASN A 6 -14.94 -56.63 -35.20
CA ASN A 6 -15.58 -55.37 -35.64
C ASN A 6 -16.08 -54.23 -34.69
N ALA A 7 -15.61 -53.03 -35.11
CA ALA A 7 -16.20 -51.68 -35.04
C ALA A 7 -16.26 -50.94 -33.68
N ILE A 8 -15.86 -49.67 -33.53
CA ILE A 8 -14.94 -48.70 -34.18
C ILE A 8 -15.12 -47.38 -33.40
N ALA A 9 -14.06 -46.56 -33.31
CA ALA A 9 -14.06 -45.11 -33.04
C ALA A 9 -14.16 -44.53 -31.60
N ILE A 10 -13.01 -43.95 -31.20
CA ILE A 10 -12.83 -42.56 -30.71
C ILE A 10 -12.98 -42.27 -29.19
N ALA A 11 -11.79 -42.00 -28.62
CA ALA A 11 -11.42 -40.98 -27.62
C ALA A 11 -11.93 -41.00 -26.16
N ASP A 12 -10.90 -40.98 -25.30
CA ASP A 12 -10.76 -40.17 -24.08
C ASP A 12 -11.34 -40.65 -22.74
N SER A 13 -10.59 -40.26 -21.69
CA SER A 13 -10.93 -40.14 -20.28
C SER A 13 -10.91 -41.38 -19.36
N SER A 14 -9.87 -41.39 -18.53
CA SER A 14 -9.94 -41.39 -17.06
C SER A 14 -9.80 -42.69 -16.24
N GLN A 15 -8.82 -42.63 -15.32
CA GLN A 15 -8.80 -43.25 -13.97
C GLN A 15 -8.78 -44.80 -13.88
N LYS A 16 -8.13 -45.47 -12.89
CA LYS A 16 -7.63 -45.03 -11.57
C LYS A 16 -6.70 -46.10 -10.94
N PHE A 17 -6.13 -45.75 -9.77
CA PHE A 17 -5.72 -46.62 -8.64
C PHE A 17 -4.30 -47.26 -8.55
N LEU A 18 -3.45 -46.54 -7.79
CA LEU A 18 -2.57 -46.94 -6.68
C LEU A 18 -1.34 -47.87 -6.84
N MET A 19 -0.25 -47.32 -6.29
CA MET A 19 0.81 -47.89 -5.43
C MET A 19 2.22 -48.19 -5.98
N GLN A 20 3.19 -47.49 -5.36
CA GLN A 20 4.63 -47.73 -5.22
C GLN A 20 5.59 -47.42 -6.40
N GLN A 21 6.73 -46.82 -6.04
CA GLN A 21 7.92 -46.41 -6.81
C GLN A 21 8.98 -47.55 -6.80
N PRO A 22 10.22 -47.44 -7.37
CA PRO A 22 10.92 -46.28 -7.97
C PRO A 22 11.66 -46.52 -9.32
N ASP A 23 12.20 -45.44 -9.90
CA ASP A 23 13.12 -45.45 -11.05
C ASP A 23 14.46 -44.74 -10.73
N THR A 24 15.58 -45.27 -11.23
CA THR A 24 16.92 -44.67 -11.33
C THR A 24 17.75 -45.57 -12.28
N LEU A 25 18.71 -45.16 -13.11
CA LEU A 25 19.47 -43.90 -13.34
C LEU A 25 20.16 -44.05 -14.74
N ILE A 26 20.66 -42.97 -15.39
CA ILE A 26 22.02 -42.85 -16.03
C ILE A 26 22.18 -41.63 -16.98
N SER A 27 23.37 -41.01 -16.91
CA SER A 27 23.87 -39.74 -17.51
C SER A 27 25.13 -39.98 -18.41
N TYR A 28 25.93 -39.05 -18.98
CA TYR A 28 26.32 -37.65 -18.67
C TYR A 28 26.88 -36.89 -19.91
N THR A 29 26.82 -35.54 -19.91
CA THR A 29 27.96 -34.64 -20.25
C THR A 29 27.73 -33.24 -19.67
N ASN A 30 28.66 -32.48 -19.06
CA ASN A 30 29.80 -32.70 -18.14
C ASN A 30 30.19 -31.27 -17.66
N ASN A 31 30.20 -30.84 -16.40
CA ASN A 31 30.38 -31.56 -15.12
C ASN A 31 29.35 -31.15 -14.02
N GLN A 32 28.05 -31.04 -14.36
CA GLN A 32 27.01 -31.05 -13.33
C GLN A 32 25.88 -32.01 -13.67
N LEU A 33 25.77 -33.07 -12.88
CA LEU A 33 24.48 -33.55 -12.41
C LEU A 33 24.64 -34.15 -11.00
N LEU A 34 23.85 -33.64 -10.06
CA LEU A 34 23.72 -34.20 -8.72
C LEU A 34 22.86 -35.45 -8.78
N ALA A 35 23.37 -36.57 -8.27
CA ALA A 35 22.58 -37.76 -7.96
C ALA A 35 22.44 -37.89 -6.45
N ALA A 36 21.20 -37.97 -5.96
CA ALA A 36 20.93 -38.35 -4.58
C ALA A 36 20.88 -39.88 -4.49
N PHE A 37 21.60 -40.47 -3.53
CA PHE A 37 21.53 -41.90 -3.24
C PHE A 37 20.58 -42.14 -2.07
N TYR A 38 19.63 -43.06 -2.25
CA TYR A 38 18.79 -43.58 -1.18
C TYR A 38 19.20 -45.02 -0.87
N LEU A 39 19.22 -45.37 0.41
CA LEU A 39 19.34 -46.75 0.88
C LEU A 39 18.33 -46.93 2.01
N ASN A 40 17.29 -47.74 1.78
CA ASN A 40 16.21 -48.01 2.74
C ASN A 40 15.49 -46.75 3.30
N ASP A 41 15.08 -45.85 2.40
CA ASP A 41 14.06 -44.81 2.63
C ASP A 41 14.31 -43.74 3.74
N GLU A 42 15.56 -43.50 4.16
CA GLU A 42 15.92 -42.32 4.97
C GLU A 42 16.87 -41.34 4.25
N LEU A 43 16.65 -40.04 4.47
CA LEU A 43 17.49 -38.94 3.96
C LEU A 43 18.65 -38.66 4.93
N ILE A 44 19.87 -39.07 4.58
CA ILE A 44 21.06 -38.81 5.40
C ILE A 44 21.67 -37.43 5.02
N MET A 45 21.62 -36.49 5.97
CA MET A 45 22.18 -35.13 5.86
C MET A 45 23.74 -35.11 5.93
N PRO A 46 24.40 -34.01 5.51
CA PRO A 46 25.78 -34.08 5.01
C PRO A 46 26.87 -33.91 6.06
N ALA A 47 28.05 -34.51 5.78
CA ALA A 47 29.30 -34.25 6.48
C ALA A 47 30.39 -33.78 5.49
N LYS A 48 31.07 -32.66 5.81
CA LYS A 48 32.27 -32.17 5.10
C LYS A 48 33.48 -33.06 5.41
N ILE A 49 34.30 -33.39 4.40
CA ILE A 49 35.78 -33.47 4.49
C ILE A 49 36.34 -32.94 3.14
N GLY A 50 37.49 -32.26 3.14
CA GLY A 50 38.10 -31.63 1.96
C GLY A 50 39.58 -31.99 1.70
N GLU A 51 40.25 -31.11 0.95
CA GLU A 51 41.69 -31.13 0.52
C GLU A 51 42.07 -32.25 -0.50
N ARG A 52 42.80 -31.97 -1.59
CA ARG A 52 44.13 -31.34 -1.62
C ARG A 52 44.55 -30.69 -2.97
N GLU A 53 45.29 -29.58 -2.82
CA GLU A 53 46.60 -29.25 -3.42
C GLU A 53 46.92 -29.51 -4.92
N SER A 54 46.97 -28.39 -5.65
CA SER A 54 48.09 -27.90 -6.50
C SER A 54 48.78 -28.79 -7.56
N LEU A 55 48.94 -28.22 -8.77
CA LEU A 55 50.25 -28.17 -9.44
C LEU A 55 50.32 -27.00 -10.45
N ARG A 56 51.42 -26.24 -10.42
CA ARG A 56 51.74 -25.20 -11.41
C ARG A 56 52.41 -25.83 -12.64
N VAL A 57 52.23 -25.22 -13.81
CA VAL A 57 53.26 -25.21 -14.87
C VAL A 57 53.42 -23.76 -15.35
N PHE A 58 54.64 -23.36 -15.71
CA PHE A 58 55.07 -21.99 -15.97
C PHE A 58 55.58 -21.85 -17.43
N GLU A 59 55.22 -20.73 -18.08
CA GLU A 59 56.04 -19.99 -19.08
C GLU A 59 56.40 -20.66 -20.44
N PRO A 60 56.97 -19.93 -21.45
CA PRO A 60 57.58 -18.58 -21.41
C PRO A 60 57.23 -17.53 -22.49
N SER A 61 57.62 -16.28 -22.14
CA SER A 61 58.21 -15.16 -22.90
C SER A 61 57.64 -14.60 -24.22
N ASP A 62 57.54 -13.25 -24.28
CA ASP A 62 58.44 -12.32 -25.01
C ASP A 62 57.89 -10.87 -24.91
N SER A 63 58.60 -9.74 -24.84
CA SER A 63 59.88 -9.30 -24.24
C SER A 63 60.18 -7.86 -24.75
N TYR A 64 60.33 -6.86 -23.86
CA TYR A 64 61.03 -5.54 -24.08
C TYR A 64 60.56 -4.64 -25.28
N ASP A 65 60.85 -3.33 -25.38
CA ASP A 65 61.84 -2.46 -24.73
C ASP A 65 61.34 -0.98 -24.56
N ASN A 66 62.15 -0.19 -23.87
CA ASN A 66 62.01 1.23 -23.51
C ASN A 66 62.49 2.19 -24.61
N SER A 67 62.14 3.49 -24.50
CA SER A 67 63.06 4.55 -24.97
C SER A 67 62.99 5.90 -24.22
N TRP A 68 63.99 6.12 -23.37
CA TRP A 68 64.84 7.32 -23.27
C TRP A 68 64.27 8.74 -23.06
N GLN A 69 64.41 9.20 -21.81
CA GLN A 69 64.97 10.48 -21.34
C GLN A 69 65.33 11.60 -22.35
N LYS A 70 64.99 12.86 -21.96
CA LYS A 70 65.94 14.00 -21.91
C LYS A 70 65.44 15.20 -21.10
N SER A 71 66.20 15.56 -20.05
CA SER A 71 66.26 16.90 -19.42
C SER A 71 67.47 17.67 -20.00
N PRO A 72 67.70 19.00 -19.80
CA PRO A 72 67.28 19.81 -18.63
C PRO A 72 67.02 21.35 -18.83
N LYS A 73 66.79 22.04 -17.69
CA LYS A 73 67.09 23.46 -17.34
C LYS A 73 66.03 24.61 -17.46
N GLU A 74 65.99 25.37 -16.35
CA GLU A 74 65.76 26.83 -16.20
C GLU A 74 64.34 27.45 -16.15
N ALA A 75 63.71 27.31 -14.96
CA ALA A 75 63.05 28.33 -14.12
C ALA A 75 62.31 29.57 -14.72
N LYS A 76 60.99 29.67 -14.44
CA LYS A 76 60.36 30.65 -13.49
C LYS A 76 58.83 30.44 -13.32
N PHE A 77 58.28 31.01 -12.23
CA PHE A 77 56.85 31.09 -11.82
C PHE A 77 55.84 31.26 -12.99
N SER A 78 54.65 30.65 -13.02
CA SER A 78 53.52 30.81 -12.07
C SER A 78 52.32 29.89 -12.42
N GLU A 79 51.44 29.65 -11.43
CA GLU A 79 49.99 29.26 -11.51
C GLU A 79 49.45 28.28 -12.58
N SER A 80 48.76 27.20 -12.13
CA SER A 80 47.36 26.83 -12.51
C SER A 80 47.05 25.31 -12.57
N TYR A 81 45.84 24.93 -12.11
CA TYR A 81 45.07 23.66 -12.29
C TYR A 81 45.80 22.30 -12.17
N SER A 82 45.67 21.53 -11.08
CA SER A 82 44.51 20.68 -10.66
C SER A 82 44.38 19.32 -11.38
N LEU A 83 44.34 18.23 -10.60
CA LEU A 83 43.21 17.29 -10.53
C LEU A 83 43.49 16.15 -9.52
N ILE A 84 42.43 15.41 -9.20
CA ILE A 84 42.36 14.12 -8.48
C ILE A 84 42.27 14.16 -6.94
N ASN A 85 41.16 13.56 -6.47
CA ASN A 85 40.80 13.04 -5.14
C ASN A 85 40.91 13.95 -3.91
N LYS A 86 39.74 14.28 -3.37
CA LYS A 86 39.55 14.52 -1.94
C LYS A 86 38.68 13.42 -1.34
N ASP A 87 39.34 12.38 -0.85
CA ASP A 87 38.85 11.65 0.30
C ASP A 87 38.63 12.64 1.46
N ARG A 88 37.54 12.49 2.21
CA ARG A 88 37.32 13.27 3.43
C ARG A 88 37.74 12.46 4.64
N ASP A 89 38.98 12.65 5.05
CA ASP A 89 39.51 12.18 6.32
C ASP A 89 40.27 13.34 6.99
N ARG A 90 40.03 13.58 8.30
CA ARG A 90 40.55 14.69 9.14
C ARG A 90 39.95 16.07 8.81
N HIS A 91 39.67 16.98 9.75
CA HIS A 91 40.41 17.44 10.95
C HIS A 91 39.42 18.11 11.96
N TYR A 92 39.73 18.56 13.19
CA TYR A 92 40.97 18.70 13.99
C TYR A 92 40.62 18.53 15.50
N ILE A 93 41.55 18.03 16.31
CA ILE A 93 41.48 18.11 17.78
C ILE A 93 42.01 19.47 18.23
N GLN A 94 41.38 20.11 19.23
CA GLN A 94 42.03 21.15 20.02
C GLN A 94 41.67 21.03 21.51
N ASN A 95 42.71 21.03 22.36
CA ASN A 95 42.60 20.85 23.81
C ASN A 95 42.00 22.08 24.50
N GLY A 96 41.20 21.88 25.55
CA GLY A 96 40.71 22.95 26.43
C GLY A 96 39.93 22.43 27.63
N SER A 97 40.61 22.30 28.78
CA SER A 97 40.04 21.79 30.03
C SER A 97 38.87 22.63 30.56
N TYR A 98 37.85 21.98 31.14
CA TYR A 98 37.10 22.56 32.26
C TYR A 98 36.89 21.54 33.37
N CYS A 99 37.07 22.01 34.61
CA CYS A 99 37.00 21.21 35.83
C CYS A 99 35.65 21.43 36.54
N ASP A 100 35.37 20.63 37.57
CA ASP A 100 34.17 20.69 38.42
C ASP A 100 33.77 22.09 38.89
N ILE A 101 32.45 22.29 39.09
CA ILE A 101 31.84 22.79 40.33
C ILE A 101 30.30 22.74 40.20
N ASN A 102 29.65 21.79 40.89
CA ASN A 102 28.73 22.12 42.00
C ASN A 102 28.10 20.87 42.63
N GLN A 103 28.33 20.70 43.93
CA GLN A 103 27.64 19.74 44.78
C GLN A 103 27.07 20.50 45.98
N LYS A 104 25.77 20.37 46.27
CA LYS A 104 25.22 20.62 47.62
C LYS A 104 23.85 19.99 47.82
N ILE A 105 23.76 19.21 48.90
CA ILE A 105 22.57 18.53 49.44
C ILE A 105 22.08 19.32 50.66
N ASN A 106 20.77 19.33 50.94
CA ASN A 106 20.23 19.38 52.32
C ASN A 106 18.75 18.96 52.46
N THR A 107 18.36 18.49 53.65
CA THR A 107 17.13 17.71 54.02
C THR A 107 16.53 18.14 55.38
N GLU A 108 15.38 17.65 55.90
CA GLU A 108 14.41 16.63 55.43
C GLU A 108 13.04 17.23 54.99
N LEU A 109 11.87 17.23 55.69
CA LEU A 109 11.45 16.80 57.04
C LEU A 109 9.98 16.28 57.08
N ILE A 110 9.73 15.31 57.97
CA ILE A 110 8.44 14.77 58.50
C ILE A 110 7.79 13.59 57.73
N LYS A 111 7.55 12.50 58.51
CA LYS A 111 6.84 11.26 58.15
C LYS A 111 5.53 11.10 58.94
N SER A 112 4.61 10.33 58.34
CA SER A 112 3.69 9.35 58.95
C SER A 112 2.68 9.73 60.05
N VAL A 113 1.41 9.39 59.79
CA VAL A 113 0.53 8.68 60.75
C VAL A 113 -0.17 7.51 60.02
N SER A 114 -0.35 6.40 60.72
CA SER A 114 -0.92 5.14 60.23
C SER A 114 -2.12 4.70 61.07
N PHE A 115 -3.08 3.98 60.48
CA PHE A 115 -3.95 3.05 61.24
C PHE A 115 -4.22 1.75 60.48
N LYS A 116 -4.41 0.66 61.23
CA LYS A 116 -4.58 -0.71 60.73
C LYS A 116 -5.54 -1.51 61.64
N ASN A 117 -6.28 -2.44 61.01
CA ASN A 117 -6.91 -3.66 61.55
C ASN A 117 -8.29 -3.64 62.24
N LYS A 118 -8.96 -4.79 62.02
CA LYS A 118 -10.21 -5.37 62.59
C LYS A 118 -11.52 -4.90 61.91
N SER A 119 -12.48 -5.78 61.60
CA SER A 119 -12.62 -7.25 61.89
C SER A 119 -13.60 -8.00 60.97
N GLU A 120 -13.33 -9.31 60.81
CA GLU A 120 -14.26 -10.46 60.78
C GLU A 120 -15.23 -10.74 59.59
N ASN A 121 -15.41 -12.05 59.39
CA ASN A 121 -16.08 -12.76 58.30
C ASN A 121 -17.61 -12.71 58.39
N PHE A 122 -18.33 -12.92 57.27
CA PHE A 122 -18.98 -14.21 56.95
C PHE A 122 -19.70 -14.17 55.57
N ASN A 123 -19.63 -15.27 54.83
CA ASN A 123 -20.59 -15.61 53.76
C ASN A 123 -21.52 -16.70 54.31
N GLU A 124 -22.81 -16.68 53.99
CA GLU A 124 -23.62 -17.86 53.61
C GLU A 124 -25.09 -17.50 53.30
N ASP A 125 -25.45 -17.63 52.01
CA ASP A 125 -26.59 -18.38 51.45
C ASP A 125 -28.05 -18.27 51.94
N ILE A 126 -28.89 -17.85 50.97
CA ILE A 126 -30.23 -18.40 50.59
C ILE A 126 -31.45 -18.20 51.53
N ALA A 127 -32.51 -17.53 51.00
CA ALA A 127 -33.96 -17.90 51.06
C ALA A 127 -34.99 -16.76 51.27
N GLN A 128 -35.96 -16.69 50.36
CA GLN A 128 -37.43 -16.53 50.58
C GLN A 128 -38.04 -15.35 51.40
N ALA A 129 -38.48 -14.33 50.65
CA ALA A 129 -39.91 -13.96 50.43
C ALA A 129 -40.92 -13.57 51.55
N ASN A 130 -41.70 -12.52 51.23
CA ASN A 130 -43.10 -12.20 51.58
C ASN A 130 -43.47 -11.40 52.87
N ALA A 131 -43.98 -10.17 52.67
CA ALA A 131 -45.25 -9.62 53.21
C ALA A 131 -45.47 -8.17 52.69
N TYR A 132 -46.18 -7.90 51.59
CA TYR A 132 -47.64 -7.70 51.44
C TYR A 132 -48.27 -6.45 52.14
N THR A 133 -48.53 -5.40 51.33
CA THR A 133 -49.81 -4.60 51.25
C THR A 133 -50.24 -3.58 52.35
N PRO A 134 -51.25 -2.69 52.10
CA PRO A 134 -51.68 -1.99 50.86
C PRO A 134 -52.20 -0.52 51.05
N LYS A 135 -52.85 0.04 50.00
CA LYS A 135 -53.88 1.13 49.99
C LYS A 135 -53.34 2.58 50.13
N SER A 136 -53.96 3.61 49.56
CA SER A 136 -55.14 3.74 48.67
C SER A 136 -55.05 5.09 47.92
N ASN A 137 -55.25 5.17 46.60
CA ASN A 137 -56.53 5.24 45.87
C ASN A 137 -57.27 6.61 45.96
N LEU A 138 -57.72 7.11 44.78
CA LEU A 138 -58.82 8.05 44.51
C LEU A 138 -58.58 9.58 44.44
N GLU A 139 -58.36 10.02 43.19
CA GLU A 139 -59.00 11.16 42.48
C GLU A 139 -58.83 12.64 42.92
N LYS A 140 -57.92 13.32 42.22
CA LYS A 140 -58.17 14.63 41.56
C LYS A 140 -58.09 14.37 40.05
N LEU A 141 -59.09 14.50 39.18
CA LEU A 141 -60.36 15.27 39.14
C LEU A 141 -60.22 16.73 38.66
N ARG A 142 -59.94 16.87 37.35
CA ARG A 142 -59.90 18.10 36.49
C ARG A 142 -58.79 19.09 36.88
N VAL A 143 -57.99 19.63 35.95
CA VAL A 143 -58.32 20.30 34.68
C VAL A 143 -57.28 19.94 33.59
N TYR A 144 -57.68 19.92 32.31
CA TYR A 144 -56.86 19.93 31.05
C TYR A 144 -55.41 19.35 31.03
N ASN A 145 -55.03 18.43 30.12
CA ASN A 145 -55.69 17.24 29.57
C ASN A 145 -54.71 16.37 28.74
N LEU A 146 -54.75 15.06 28.98
CA LEU A 146 -54.34 13.92 28.14
C LEU A 146 -52.85 13.72 27.71
N ALA A 147 -52.50 12.42 27.72
CA ALA A 147 -51.35 11.72 27.11
C ALA A 147 -50.02 11.62 27.89
N LEU A 148 -49.63 10.34 28.13
CA LEU A 148 -48.28 9.83 28.44
C LEU A 148 -47.71 10.25 29.83
N LYS A 149 -46.83 9.49 30.49
CA LYS A 149 -46.00 8.34 30.07
C LYS A 149 -46.10 7.18 31.07
N THR A 150 -46.08 5.95 30.58
CA THR A 150 -45.66 4.77 31.35
C THR A 150 -44.15 4.66 31.28
N GLU A 151 -43.46 4.65 32.43
CA GLU A 151 -42.07 4.21 32.51
C GLU A 151 -42.05 2.68 32.47
N GLU A 152 -41.75 2.11 31.31
CA GLU A 152 -41.34 0.71 31.23
C GLU A 152 -39.94 0.58 31.83
N ILE A 153 -39.77 -0.41 32.71
CA ILE A 153 -38.44 -0.85 33.15
C ILE A 153 -37.78 -1.50 31.93
N GLU A 154 -36.72 -0.89 31.40
CA GLU A 154 -35.90 -1.49 30.34
C GLU A 154 -35.32 -2.82 30.85
N MET A 155 -35.90 -3.93 30.40
CA MET A 155 -35.25 -5.22 30.45
C MET A 155 -34.13 -5.25 29.41
N PRO A 156 -33.00 -5.95 29.65
CA PRO A 156 -31.91 -6.05 28.69
C PRO A 156 -32.43 -6.57 27.33
N SER A 157 -32.04 -5.87 26.26
CA SER A 157 -32.72 -5.87 24.96
C SER A 157 -32.49 -7.10 24.07
N ASP A 158 -31.67 -8.05 24.50
CA ASP A 158 -31.41 -9.32 23.80
C ASP A 158 -31.85 -10.51 24.68
N ARG A 159 -32.93 -11.20 24.29
CA ARG A 159 -33.45 -12.41 24.97
C ARG A 159 -32.72 -13.71 24.59
N VAL A 160 -31.64 -13.59 23.82
CA VAL A 160 -30.93 -14.72 23.18
C VAL A 160 -29.58 -14.90 23.84
N SER A 161 -29.22 -16.15 24.15
CA SER A 161 -27.94 -16.42 24.83
C SER A 161 -26.74 -16.14 23.92
N ASN A 162 -25.73 -15.46 24.48
CA ASN A 162 -24.42 -15.26 23.85
C ASN A 162 -23.56 -16.53 23.81
N ASP A 163 -24.07 -17.68 24.27
CA ASP A 163 -23.38 -18.97 24.14
C ASP A 163 -23.01 -19.25 22.68
N ALA A 164 -21.72 -19.52 22.44
CA ALA A 164 -21.15 -19.73 21.12
C ALA A 164 -21.38 -18.59 20.09
N LEU A 165 -21.74 -17.37 20.52
CA LEU A 165 -21.74 -16.17 19.69
C LEU A 165 -20.29 -15.78 19.38
N VAL A 166 -19.83 -15.96 18.14
CA VAL A 166 -18.44 -15.71 17.74
C VAL A 166 -18.21 -14.37 17.06
N MET A 167 -19.27 -13.69 16.62
CA MET A 167 -19.20 -12.34 16.05
C MET A 167 -20.51 -11.60 16.28
N HIS A 168 -20.45 -10.32 16.70
CA HIS A 168 -21.62 -9.45 16.78
C HIS A 168 -21.28 -8.01 16.35
N LEU A 169 -21.59 -7.68 15.10
CA LEU A 169 -21.43 -6.34 14.54
C LEU A 169 -22.76 -5.57 14.66
N LYS A 170 -22.78 -4.53 15.50
CA LYS A 170 -23.97 -3.70 15.78
C LYS A 170 -24.08 -2.43 14.94
N PHE A 171 -23.04 -2.11 14.16
CA PHE A 171 -22.90 -0.91 13.34
C PHE A 171 -23.29 0.46 13.96
N GLU A 172 -23.31 0.58 15.30
CA GLU A 172 -23.58 1.81 16.06
C GLU A 172 -22.50 2.91 15.92
N GLN A 173 -21.48 2.68 15.08
CA GLN A 173 -20.50 3.70 14.73
C GLN A 173 -21.16 4.77 13.84
N THR A 174 -20.75 6.03 13.99
CA THR A 174 -21.22 7.13 13.14
C THR A 174 -20.22 7.53 12.05
N SER A 175 -18.99 7.01 12.10
CA SER A 175 -17.90 7.31 11.18
C SER A 175 -16.76 6.28 11.31
N GLY A 176 -15.80 6.32 10.39
CA GLY A 176 -14.67 5.38 10.33
C GLY A 176 -14.92 4.18 9.43
N THR A 177 -13.93 3.28 9.33
CA THR A 177 -13.91 2.15 8.40
C THR A 177 -13.97 0.77 9.10
N GLN A 178 -14.15 0.73 10.42
CA GLN A 178 -14.15 -0.52 11.20
C GLN A 178 -15.44 -0.71 12.00
N ALA A 179 -16.17 -1.78 11.68
CA ALA A 179 -17.30 -2.27 12.44
C ALA A 179 -16.84 -3.12 13.62
N ILE A 180 -17.19 -2.70 14.83
CA ILE A 180 -16.67 -3.34 16.05
C ILE A 180 -17.44 -4.63 16.38
N ASP A 181 -16.69 -5.73 16.49
CA ASP A 181 -17.16 -7.01 17.05
C ASP A 181 -17.33 -6.89 18.57
N SER A 182 -18.59 -6.88 18.99
CA SER A 182 -19.03 -6.79 20.38
C SER A 182 -19.28 -8.15 21.03
N SER A 183 -18.96 -9.26 20.35
CA SER A 183 -19.00 -10.59 20.97
C SER A 183 -17.94 -10.73 22.07
N SER A 184 -18.14 -11.68 22.98
CA SER A 184 -17.16 -11.98 24.05
C SER A 184 -15.80 -12.49 23.54
N PHE A 185 -15.69 -12.83 22.25
CA PHE A 185 -14.42 -13.22 21.61
C PHE A 185 -13.66 -12.02 21.01
N GLY A 186 -14.36 -10.92 20.69
CA GLY A 186 -13.81 -9.58 20.45
C GLY A 186 -12.73 -9.45 19.38
N LYS A 187 -12.74 -10.29 18.34
CA LYS A 187 -11.62 -10.40 17.37
C LYS A 187 -12.04 -10.52 15.90
N ASN A 188 -13.33 -10.68 15.59
CA ASN A 188 -13.82 -10.80 14.22
C ASN A 188 -14.34 -9.43 13.73
N GLN A 189 -13.46 -8.42 13.75
CA GLN A 189 -13.77 -7.05 13.36
C GLN A 189 -14.13 -6.98 11.87
N GLY A 190 -15.15 -6.20 11.52
CA GLY A 190 -15.52 -5.94 10.13
C GLY A 190 -14.81 -4.70 9.58
N GLU A 191 -14.31 -4.76 8.35
CA GLU A 191 -13.67 -3.65 7.66
C GLU A 191 -14.55 -3.19 6.48
N LEU A 192 -15.04 -1.95 6.53
CA LEU A 192 -15.84 -1.31 5.50
C LEU A 192 -14.94 -1.02 4.28
N ARG A 193 -15.41 -1.37 3.08
CA ARG A 193 -14.64 -1.32 1.83
C ARG A 193 -15.51 -0.81 0.67
N ASN A 194 -14.84 -0.31 -0.37
CA ASN A 194 -15.42 0.14 -1.65
C ASN A 194 -16.49 1.26 -1.58
N GLY A 195 -16.60 1.99 -0.47
CA GLY A 195 -17.57 3.08 -0.29
C GLY A 195 -18.71 2.77 0.68
N SER A 196 -18.79 1.55 1.22
CA SER A 196 -19.72 1.25 2.30
C SER A 196 -19.50 2.19 3.49
N THR A 197 -20.55 2.83 3.99
CA THR A 197 -20.45 3.88 5.02
C THR A 197 -21.40 3.64 6.19
N PHE A 198 -20.99 4.04 7.40
CA PHE A 198 -21.91 4.08 8.54
C PHE A 198 -22.99 5.15 8.35
N LYS A 199 -24.21 4.83 8.80
CA LYS A 199 -25.37 5.70 8.68
C LYS A 199 -26.31 5.47 9.85
N ASN A 200 -26.82 6.54 10.44
CA ASN A 200 -27.90 6.42 11.42
C ASN A 200 -29.23 6.32 10.68
N VAL A 201 -30.05 5.34 11.06
CA VAL A 201 -31.42 5.20 10.57
C VAL A 201 -32.40 5.47 11.71
N ALA A 202 -33.65 5.78 11.36
CA ALA A 202 -34.70 5.84 12.37
C ALA A 202 -34.94 4.42 12.96
N PRO A 203 -35.39 4.32 14.23
CA PRO A 203 -35.69 3.05 14.88
C PRO A 203 -36.54 2.12 14.01
N PRO A 204 -36.37 0.78 14.13
CA PRO A 204 -36.05 0.11 15.39
C PRO A 204 -34.57 -0.26 15.62
N LEU A 205 -33.69 0.16 14.72
CA LEU A 205 -32.24 -0.09 14.75
C LEU A 205 -31.51 1.26 14.81
N GLY A 206 -30.40 1.35 15.57
CA GLY A 206 -29.70 2.60 15.83
C GLY A 206 -28.75 3.00 14.70
N GLY A 207 -27.65 2.25 14.59
CA GLY A 207 -26.73 2.30 13.47
C GLY A 207 -27.09 1.35 12.31
N THR A 208 -26.40 1.51 11.20
CA THR A 208 -26.40 0.58 10.06
C THR A 208 -25.20 0.89 9.14
N VAL A 209 -24.82 -0.05 8.28
CA VAL A 209 -23.96 0.24 7.12
C VAL A 209 -24.83 0.41 5.87
N ASN A 210 -24.50 1.44 5.09
CA ASN A 210 -25.09 1.80 3.81
C ASN A 210 -24.20 1.30 2.67
N PHE A 211 -24.82 0.66 1.69
CA PHE A 211 -24.20 0.08 0.50
C PHE A 211 -24.93 0.71 -0.70
N ASP A 212 -24.30 1.65 -1.40
CA ASP A 212 -24.92 2.37 -2.52
C ASP A 212 -24.05 2.48 -3.79
N GLY A 213 -22.76 2.14 -3.69
CA GLY A 213 -21.85 1.97 -4.81
C GLY A 213 -21.88 0.57 -5.43
N LEU A 214 -20.89 0.32 -6.30
CA LEU A 214 -20.65 -0.99 -6.89
C LEU A 214 -19.60 -1.73 -6.08
N ASN A 215 -20.01 -2.86 -5.50
CA ASN A 215 -19.18 -3.78 -4.73
C ASN A 215 -18.81 -3.29 -3.32
N ASP A 216 -19.57 -2.35 -2.75
CA ASP A 216 -19.57 -2.01 -1.33
C ASP A 216 -19.68 -3.27 -0.47
N TYR A 217 -18.83 -3.40 0.56
CA TYR A 217 -18.88 -4.55 1.46
C TYR A 217 -18.21 -4.29 2.81
N VAL A 218 -18.59 -5.08 3.82
CA VAL A 218 -17.84 -5.24 5.06
C VAL A 218 -17.14 -6.59 5.02
N SER A 219 -15.81 -6.58 5.08
CA SER A 219 -14.93 -7.76 5.08
C SER A 219 -14.61 -8.19 6.51
N VAL A 220 -14.79 -9.47 6.85
CA VAL A 220 -14.37 -10.03 8.15
C VAL A 220 -13.30 -11.09 7.92
N LYS A 221 -12.10 -10.84 8.48
CA LYS A 221 -10.91 -11.67 8.27
C LYS A 221 -10.99 -13.02 8.96
N ASP A 222 -10.50 -14.05 8.28
CA ASP A 222 -10.46 -15.43 8.78
C ASP A 222 -9.85 -15.59 10.18
N SER A 223 -10.51 -16.41 11.01
CA SER A 223 -10.05 -16.78 12.34
C SER A 223 -10.45 -18.22 12.67
N ASN A 224 -9.87 -18.79 13.73
CA ASN A 224 -10.16 -20.16 14.20
C ASN A 224 -11.64 -20.40 14.53
N ASN A 225 -12.40 -19.35 14.84
CA ASN A 225 -13.81 -19.46 15.21
C ASN A 225 -14.76 -19.26 14.02
N ILE A 226 -14.28 -18.70 12.89
CA ILE A 226 -15.03 -18.62 11.64
C ILE A 226 -14.56 -19.70 10.65
N ASN A 227 -13.44 -19.53 9.96
CA ASN A 227 -13.13 -20.27 8.72
C ASN A 227 -11.84 -21.11 8.80
N LEU A 228 -10.98 -20.89 9.81
CA LEU A 228 -9.75 -21.67 10.00
C LEU A 228 -9.99 -23.02 10.73
N THR A 229 -11.25 -23.42 10.94
CA THR A 229 -11.63 -24.74 11.46
C THR A 229 -12.82 -25.32 10.68
N THR A 230 -13.13 -26.60 10.88
CA THR A 230 -14.29 -27.25 10.24
C THR A 230 -15.57 -26.97 11.01
N ILE A 231 -16.56 -26.39 10.33
CA ILE A 231 -17.81 -25.91 10.92
C ILE A 231 -18.94 -26.88 10.60
N THR A 232 -19.58 -27.35 11.68
CA THR A 232 -20.64 -28.37 11.63
C THR A 232 -21.98 -27.76 12.04
N THR A 233 -21.98 -26.91 13.07
CA THR A 233 -23.13 -26.10 13.48
C THR A 233 -22.85 -24.60 13.29
N ARG A 234 -23.78 -23.90 12.63
CA ARG A 234 -23.71 -22.44 12.42
C ARG A 234 -25.10 -21.81 12.53
N THR A 235 -25.18 -20.58 13.04
CA THR A 235 -26.31 -19.68 12.78
C THR A 235 -25.77 -18.33 12.33
N ILE A 236 -26.29 -17.80 11.22
CA ILE A 236 -26.03 -16.45 10.71
C ILE A 236 -27.35 -15.68 10.81
N SER A 237 -27.35 -14.49 11.40
CA SER A 237 -28.54 -13.63 11.53
C SER A 237 -28.20 -12.19 11.23
N LEU A 238 -29.04 -11.49 10.47
CA LEU A 238 -28.87 -10.07 10.17
C LEU A 238 -30.20 -9.39 9.84
N TRP A 239 -30.26 -8.08 10.05
CA TRP A 239 -31.28 -7.19 9.51
C TRP A 239 -30.83 -6.61 8.17
N PHE A 240 -31.75 -6.44 7.24
CA PHE A 240 -31.47 -5.80 5.95
C PHE A 240 -32.67 -5.00 5.42
N ARG A 241 -32.36 -4.01 4.59
CA ARG A 241 -33.31 -3.30 3.70
C ARG A 241 -32.68 -3.19 2.32
N VAL A 242 -33.43 -3.50 1.27
CA VAL A 242 -32.96 -3.39 -0.12
C VAL A 242 -33.67 -2.24 -0.83
N ASP A 243 -32.93 -1.25 -1.33
CA ASP A 243 -33.55 -0.06 -1.96
C ASP A 243 -34.29 -0.42 -3.26
N ASP A 244 -33.74 -1.36 -4.02
CA ASP A 244 -34.37 -1.95 -5.20
C ASP A 244 -34.16 -3.48 -5.20
N LYS A 245 -35.23 -4.22 -4.91
CA LYS A 245 -35.22 -5.70 -4.87
C LYS A 245 -35.07 -6.37 -6.25
N ASN A 246 -35.19 -5.62 -7.33
CA ASN A 246 -35.09 -6.07 -8.72
C ASN A 246 -33.90 -5.44 -9.48
N LEU A 247 -32.97 -4.79 -8.77
CA LEU A 247 -31.92 -3.93 -9.33
C LEU A 247 -31.21 -4.49 -10.57
N SER A 248 -31.66 -4.05 -11.76
CA SER A 248 -31.18 -4.53 -13.06
C SER A 248 -31.15 -6.05 -13.22
N ASN A 249 -32.03 -6.78 -12.53
CA ASN A 249 -32.04 -8.24 -12.38
C ASN A 249 -30.70 -8.84 -11.87
N ARG A 250 -29.82 -8.05 -11.23
CA ARG A 250 -28.57 -8.59 -10.65
C ARG A 250 -28.85 -9.32 -9.34
N LYS A 251 -27.87 -10.09 -8.87
CA LYS A 251 -27.91 -10.75 -7.57
C LYS A 251 -27.27 -9.79 -6.57
N GLN A 252 -27.92 -9.54 -5.44
CA GLN A 252 -27.46 -8.59 -4.43
C GLN A 252 -27.11 -9.37 -3.16
N VAL A 253 -25.82 -9.54 -2.89
CA VAL A 253 -25.33 -10.34 -1.77
C VAL A 253 -25.57 -9.60 -0.45
N LEU A 254 -26.20 -10.26 0.51
CA LEU A 254 -26.32 -9.78 1.89
C LEU A 254 -25.21 -10.38 2.77
N TYR A 255 -24.90 -11.66 2.56
CA TYR A 255 -23.89 -12.39 3.31
C TYR A 255 -23.28 -13.50 2.43
N GLU A 256 -21.98 -13.72 2.56
CA GLU A 256 -21.28 -14.89 2.01
C GLU A 256 -20.17 -15.38 2.96
N GLU A 257 -20.04 -16.70 3.06
CA GLU A 257 -19.03 -17.41 3.85
C GLU A 257 -18.68 -18.70 3.12
N GLY A 258 -17.50 -18.80 2.54
CA GLY A 258 -17.04 -20.08 1.99
C GLY A 258 -15.96 -19.98 0.93
N GLY A 259 -15.45 -21.15 0.56
CA GLY A 259 -14.48 -21.31 -0.53
C GLY A 259 -15.03 -22.06 -1.73
N ALA A 260 -14.18 -22.23 -2.74
CA ALA A 260 -14.49 -22.85 -4.04
C ALA A 260 -14.97 -24.33 -3.98
N ARG A 261 -15.18 -24.90 -2.79
CA ARG A 261 -15.75 -26.24 -2.59
C ARG A 261 -17.01 -26.24 -1.74
N ARG A 262 -17.14 -25.36 -0.74
CA ARG A 262 -18.27 -25.31 0.21
C ARG A 262 -18.44 -23.92 0.77
N GLY A 263 -19.68 -23.52 1.00
CA GLY A 263 -20.02 -22.27 1.65
C GLY A 263 -21.51 -22.08 1.86
N LEU A 264 -21.85 -20.93 2.43
CA LEU A 264 -23.17 -20.43 2.74
C LEU A 264 -23.33 -19.04 2.12
N ASN A 265 -24.54 -18.69 1.67
CA ASN A 265 -24.84 -17.32 1.26
C ASN A 265 -26.29 -16.92 1.48
N ILE A 266 -26.50 -15.60 1.49
CA ILE A 266 -27.79 -14.95 1.56
C ILE A 266 -27.78 -13.81 0.52
N TYR A 267 -28.77 -13.77 -0.38
CA TYR A 267 -28.83 -12.74 -1.42
C TYR A 267 -30.27 -12.47 -1.88
N VAL A 268 -30.50 -11.31 -2.49
CA VAL A 268 -31.78 -10.93 -3.12
C VAL A 268 -31.63 -10.97 -4.64
N HIS A 269 -32.62 -11.56 -5.33
CA HIS A 269 -32.67 -11.60 -6.79
C HIS A 269 -34.13 -11.71 -7.27
N ASN A 270 -34.50 -10.94 -8.31
CA ASN A 270 -35.87 -10.87 -8.85
C ASN A 270 -36.95 -10.73 -7.76
N GLY A 271 -36.69 -9.87 -6.79
CA GLY A 271 -37.60 -9.57 -5.69
C GLY A 271 -37.72 -10.63 -4.60
N ARG A 272 -37.04 -11.77 -4.71
CA ARG A 272 -37.07 -12.87 -3.73
C ARG A 272 -35.77 -12.88 -2.93
N LEU A 273 -35.87 -13.18 -1.63
CA LEU A 273 -34.73 -13.53 -0.79
C LEU A 273 -34.38 -15.01 -1.00
N TYR A 274 -33.10 -15.29 -1.23
CA TYR A 274 -32.51 -16.61 -1.31
C TYR A 274 -31.54 -16.83 -0.15
N VAL A 275 -31.60 -18.02 0.45
CA VAL A 275 -30.69 -18.49 1.51
C VAL A 275 -30.16 -19.84 1.07
N GLY A 276 -28.85 -19.97 0.94
CA GLY A 276 -28.22 -21.09 0.24
C GLY A 276 -26.99 -21.68 0.93
N GLY A 277 -26.64 -22.89 0.49
CA GLY A 277 -25.39 -23.56 0.82
C GLY A 277 -24.98 -24.54 -0.28
N TRP A 278 -23.72 -24.48 -0.71
CA TRP A 278 -23.18 -25.28 -1.83
C TRP A 278 -22.17 -26.34 -1.36
N ASN A 279 -22.06 -27.45 -2.10
CA ASN A 279 -21.05 -28.48 -1.87
C ASN A 279 -20.58 -29.09 -3.20
N ASN A 280 -19.28 -29.03 -3.45
CA ASN A 280 -18.62 -29.62 -4.62
C ASN A 280 -17.92 -30.92 -4.21
N GLU A 281 -18.59 -32.05 -4.41
CA GLU A 281 -18.00 -33.38 -4.24
C GLU A 281 -17.10 -33.72 -5.44
N SER A 282 -15.87 -34.12 -5.16
CA SER A 282 -14.72 -34.20 -6.09
C SER A 282 -14.81 -35.18 -7.28
N SER A 283 -16.01 -35.65 -7.63
CA SER A 283 -16.29 -36.58 -8.72
C SER A 283 -17.42 -36.14 -9.67
N GLN A 284 -18.08 -35.00 -9.44
CA GLN A 284 -19.15 -34.50 -10.32
C GLN A 284 -18.81 -33.13 -10.91
N ARG A 285 -18.91 -33.00 -12.24
CA ARG A 285 -18.73 -31.70 -12.94
C ARG A 285 -19.96 -30.79 -12.84
N ASN A 286 -21.03 -31.25 -12.19
CA ASN A 286 -22.28 -30.52 -11.99
C ASN A 286 -22.36 -30.12 -10.52
N TRP A 287 -22.40 -28.81 -10.27
CA TRP A 287 -22.54 -28.25 -8.93
C TRP A 287 -23.87 -28.64 -8.28
N GLN A 288 -23.85 -28.96 -6.99
CA GLN A 288 -25.07 -29.20 -6.20
C GLN A 288 -25.08 -28.31 -4.97
N GLY A 289 -26.20 -27.64 -4.73
CA GLY A 289 -26.41 -26.78 -3.57
C GLY A 289 -27.90 -26.67 -3.25
N THR A 290 -28.21 -26.44 -1.99
CA THR A 290 -29.56 -26.13 -1.55
C THR A 290 -29.75 -24.63 -1.58
N TYR A 291 -30.81 -24.16 -2.23
CA TYR A 291 -31.21 -22.76 -2.18
C TYR A 291 -32.70 -22.69 -1.84
N LEU A 292 -32.97 -22.13 -0.67
CA LEU A 292 -34.30 -21.86 -0.16
C LEU A 292 -34.69 -20.46 -0.61
N SER A 293 -35.92 -20.27 -1.11
CA SER A 293 -36.38 -18.94 -1.53
C SER A 293 -37.75 -18.59 -0.95
N THR A 294 -37.88 -17.31 -0.61
CA THR A 294 -39.13 -16.68 -0.18
C THR A 294 -40.00 -16.30 -1.38
N GLU A 295 -41.28 -15.99 -1.15
CA GLU A 295 -42.03 -15.15 -2.10
C GLU A 295 -41.41 -13.75 -2.23
N ALA A 296 -41.98 -12.88 -3.07
CA ALA A 296 -41.41 -11.54 -3.26
C ALA A 296 -41.43 -10.74 -1.94
N ILE A 297 -40.25 -10.31 -1.48
CA ILE A 297 -40.09 -9.49 -0.28
C ILE A 297 -40.49 -8.03 -0.53
N ALA A 298 -40.61 -7.25 0.54
CA ALA A 298 -40.78 -5.80 0.45
C ALA A 298 -39.41 -5.11 0.30
N SER A 299 -39.38 -3.89 -0.24
CA SER A 299 -38.16 -3.08 -0.45
C SER A 299 -38.16 -1.79 0.37
N ASP A 300 -39.32 -1.39 0.90
CA ASP A 300 -39.56 -0.18 1.67
C ASP A 300 -39.44 -0.37 3.19
N ARG A 301 -39.21 -1.61 3.66
CA ARG A 301 -39.09 -1.93 5.09
C ARG A 301 -37.87 -2.79 5.42
N TRP A 302 -37.50 -2.75 6.70
CA TRP A 302 -36.55 -3.69 7.30
C TRP A 302 -37.14 -5.11 7.33
N HIS A 303 -36.25 -6.06 7.09
CA HIS A 303 -36.47 -7.50 7.15
C HIS A 303 -35.37 -8.15 8.00
N HIS A 304 -35.69 -9.23 8.70
CA HIS A 304 -34.71 -10.04 9.44
C HIS A 304 -34.57 -11.42 8.80
N VAL A 305 -33.34 -11.82 8.48
CA VAL A 305 -33.04 -13.15 7.92
C VAL A 305 -32.14 -13.95 8.87
N THR A 306 -32.43 -15.25 8.98
CA THR A 306 -31.58 -16.19 9.70
C THR A 306 -31.35 -17.45 8.86
N LEU A 307 -30.09 -17.89 8.77
CA LEU A 307 -29.66 -19.17 8.22
C LEU A 307 -29.12 -20.02 9.36
N THR A 308 -29.62 -21.26 9.49
CA THR A 308 -29.08 -22.27 10.43
C THR A 308 -28.52 -23.47 9.68
N LEU A 309 -27.35 -23.94 10.09
CA LEU A 309 -26.68 -25.15 9.61
C LEU A 309 -26.49 -26.12 10.78
N ASN A 310 -26.92 -27.37 10.61
CA ASN A 310 -26.81 -28.45 11.59
C ASN A 310 -26.25 -29.74 10.96
N ALA A 311 -25.04 -29.65 10.39
CA ALA A 311 -24.38 -30.77 9.73
C ALA A 311 -23.62 -31.66 10.74
N GLN A 312 -23.47 -32.94 10.42
CA GLN A 312 -22.67 -33.87 11.21
C GLN A 312 -21.18 -33.70 10.90
N LYS A 313 -20.35 -33.92 11.93
CA LYS A 313 -18.90 -33.91 11.79
C LYS A 313 -18.41 -35.01 10.84
N ASN A 314 -17.49 -34.64 9.97
CA ASN A 314 -16.93 -35.45 8.88
C ASN A 314 -17.94 -35.82 7.77
N ALA A 315 -19.09 -35.14 7.68
CA ALA A 315 -20.01 -35.31 6.56
C ALA A 315 -19.38 -34.82 5.23
N THR A 316 -18.86 -35.76 4.45
CA THR A 316 -18.32 -35.49 3.11
C THR A 316 -19.42 -35.29 2.07
N THR A 317 -20.66 -35.69 2.34
CA THR A 317 -21.79 -35.54 1.42
C THR A 317 -22.87 -34.59 1.96
N SER A 318 -23.77 -34.14 1.08
CA SER A 318 -24.95 -33.36 1.49
C SER A 318 -25.92 -34.21 2.31
N GLN A 319 -26.48 -33.64 3.38
CA GLN A 319 -27.30 -34.29 4.40
C GLN A 319 -28.71 -33.69 4.41
N LEU A 320 -29.73 -34.53 4.57
CA LEU A 320 -31.13 -34.09 4.52
C LEU A 320 -31.49 -33.18 5.71
N GLY A 321 -32.12 -32.04 5.41
CA GLY A 321 -32.74 -31.17 6.41
C GLY A 321 -31.79 -30.42 7.36
N THR A 322 -30.48 -30.36 7.04
CA THR A 322 -29.49 -29.70 7.90
C THR A 322 -29.35 -28.19 7.65
N LEU A 323 -30.00 -27.63 6.62
CA LEU A 323 -30.02 -26.19 6.34
C LEU A 323 -31.46 -25.67 6.51
N THR A 324 -31.70 -24.71 7.40
CA THR A 324 -33.03 -24.12 7.61
C THR A 324 -32.96 -22.58 7.61
N ALA A 325 -33.92 -21.94 6.94
CA ALA A 325 -33.94 -20.51 6.70
C ALA A 325 -35.22 -19.82 7.21
N TYR A 326 -35.06 -18.62 7.77
CA TYR A 326 -36.11 -17.83 8.39
C TYR A 326 -36.14 -16.40 7.82
N LEU A 327 -37.35 -15.85 7.66
CA LEU A 327 -37.60 -14.45 7.31
C LEU A 327 -38.60 -13.88 8.32
N ASP A 328 -38.30 -12.72 8.90
CA ASP A 328 -39.11 -12.02 9.90
C ASP A 328 -39.56 -12.96 11.05
N GLY A 329 -38.62 -13.83 11.49
CA GLY A 329 -38.82 -14.81 12.57
C GLY A 329 -39.57 -16.08 12.18
N LYS A 330 -39.98 -16.24 10.91
CA LYS A 330 -40.74 -17.41 10.42
C LYS A 330 -39.89 -18.28 9.51
N ASN A 331 -39.87 -19.59 9.77
CA ASN A 331 -39.26 -20.59 8.89
C ASN A 331 -39.98 -20.56 7.52
N PHE A 332 -39.22 -20.38 6.44
CA PHE A 332 -39.75 -20.43 5.07
C PHE A 332 -39.16 -21.59 4.23
N GLY A 333 -38.24 -22.38 4.80
CA GLY A 333 -37.63 -23.47 4.08
C GLY A 333 -36.66 -24.29 4.94
N THR A 334 -36.60 -25.57 4.65
CA THR A 334 -35.58 -26.50 5.16
C THR A 334 -35.12 -27.36 4.00
N GLY A 335 -33.82 -27.61 3.91
CA GLY A 335 -33.19 -28.37 2.85
C GLY A 335 -31.83 -28.92 3.26
N ASN A 336 -31.04 -29.34 2.28
CA ASN A 336 -29.86 -30.16 2.53
C ASN A 336 -28.61 -29.29 2.76
N GLY A 337 -27.63 -29.79 3.51
CA GLY A 337 -26.37 -29.08 3.72
C GLY A 337 -25.23 -30.02 4.09
N SER A 338 -24.03 -29.49 4.27
CA SER A 338 -22.87 -30.26 4.73
C SER A 338 -21.98 -29.38 5.60
N GLN A 339 -21.05 -29.98 6.35
CA GLN A 339 -20.06 -29.20 7.09
C GLN A 339 -19.25 -28.31 6.15
N ILE A 340 -18.94 -27.09 6.59
CA ILE A 340 -17.99 -26.22 5.90
C ILE A 340 -16.59 -26.68 6.32
N GLY A 341 -15.74 -27.01 5.35
CA GLY A 341 -14.33 -27.30 5.64
C GLY A 341 -13.58 -26.02 6.02
N SER A 342 -12.35 -26.13 6.52
CA SER A 342 -11.54 -24.92 6.69
C SER A 342 -11.15 -24.32 5.32
N HIS A 343 -11.22 -23.00 5.20
CA HIS A 343 -10.85 -22.21 4.02
C HIS A 343 -10.14 -20.91 4.43
N ILE A 344 -9.61 -20.19 3.44
CA ILE A 344 -8.89 -18.90 3.58
C ILE A 344 -9.60 -17.79 2.78
N ASP A 345 -10.92 -17.88 2.75
CA ASP A 345 -11.80 -16.97 2.04
C ASP A 345 -12.61 -16.23 3.12
N ASN A 346 -12.35 -14.92 3.27
CA ASN A 346 -12.98 -14.06 4.28
C ASN A 346 -14.52 -14.10 4.21
N ILE A 347 -15.19 -13.71 5.30
CA ILE A 347 -16.65 -13.48 5.27
C ILE A 347 -16.93 -12.11 4.63
N GLY A 348 -17.92 -12.08 3.74
CA GLY A 348 -18.43 -10.86 3.12
C GLY A 348 -19.84 -10.50 3.57
N ILE A 349 -20.06 -9.24 3.95
CA ILE A 349 -21.37 -8.68 4.30
C ILE A 349 -21.68 -7.53 3.33
N GLY A 350 -22.83 -7.58 2.66
CA GLY A 350 -23.16 -6.66 1.57
C GLY A 350 -22.40 -6.92 0.26
N GLY A 351 -21.32 -7.71 0.29
CA GLY A 351 -20.53 -8.10 -0.88
C GLY A 351 -19.27 -8.87 -0.48
N LEU A 352 -18.50 -9.25 -1.51
CA LEU A 352 -17.34 -10.17 -1.56
C LEU A 352 -17.69 -11.39 -2.43
N ASN A 353 -16.76 -11.78 -3.31
CA ASN A 353 -17.08 -12.61 -4.47
C ASN A 353 -15.83 -13.14 -5.21
N GLN A 354 -15.20 -14.18 -4.68
CA GLN A 354 -14.22 -15.00 -5.42
C GLN A 354 -14.66 -16.47 -5.59
N SER A 355 -15.64 -16.95 -4.82
CA SER A 355 -16.05 -18.37 -4.85
C SER A 355 -17.57 -18.62 -4.74
N THR A 356 -18.36 -17.57 -4.47
CA THR A 356 -19.79 -17.61 -4.19
C THR A 356 -20.61 -18.28 -5.30
N GLN A 357 -21.51 -19.19 -4.91
CA GLN A 357 -22.40 -19.92 -5.81
C GLN A 357 -23.85 -19.42 -5.68
N PHE A 358 -24.63 -19.48 -6.76
CA PHE A 358 -26.05 -19.10 -6.76
C PHE A 358 -26.98 -20.26 -7.17
N HIS A 359 -28.29 -20.09 -6.89
CA HIS A 359 -29.34 -21.10 -7.12
C HIS A 359 -29.48 -21.67 -8.53
N ASP A 360 -29.00 -20.92 -9.52
CA ASP A 360 -29.02 -21.20 -10.95
C ASP A 360 -27.72 -21.88 -11.43
N GLY A 361 -26.82 -22.23 -10.51
CA GLY A 361 -25.50 -22.82 -10.81
C GLY A 361 -24.49 -21.84 -11.38
N ASP A 362 -24.83 -20.54 -11.38
CA ASP A 362 -23.97 -19.45 -11.78
C ASP A 362 -22.91 -19.17 -10.69
N ALA A 363 -21.65 -19.22 -11.09
CA ALA A 363 -20.48 -18.97 -10.27
C ALA A 363 -19.83 -17.67 -10.76
N THR A 364 -19.99 -16.59 -10.01
CA THR A 364 -19.35 -15.32 -10.38
C THR A 364 -17.94 -15.24 -9.82
N GLY A 365 -16.98 -14.71 -10.59
CA GLY A 365 -15.57 -14.61 -10.19
C GLY A 365 -15.00 -13.20 -10.29
N THR A 366 -15.83 -12.15 -10.16
CA THR A 366 -15.44 -10.78 -10.56
C THR A 366 -15.97 -9.65 -9.65
N GLY A 367 -16.34 -9.91 -8.39
CA GLY A 367 -16.70 -8.82 -7.44
C GLY A 367 -18.09 -8.17 -7.61
N THR A 368 -18.65 -8.16 -8.83
CA THR A 368 -19.70 -7.25 -9.37
C THR A 368 -21.10 -7.19 -8.71
N ASN A 369 -21.36 -7.85 -7.58
CA ASN A 369 -22.70 -8.16 -7.06
C ASN A 369 -22.99 -7.62 -5.63
N GLY A 370 -22.39 -6.49 -5.24
CA GLY A 370 -22.66 -5.85 -3.95
C GLY A 370 -24.11 -5.41 -3.75
N LEU A 371 -24.60 -5.31 -2.52
CA LEU A 371 -25.93 -4.84 -2.15
C LEU A 371 -26.17 -3.38 -2.59
N LYS A 372 -27.43 -3.03 -2.91
CA LYS A 372 -27.92 -1.65 -2.79
C LYS A 372 -28.97 -1.52 -1.69
N GLY A 373 -28.62 -0.86 -0.59
CA GLY A 373 -29.45 -0.72 0.59
C GLY A 373 -28.65 -0.70 1.89
N ASN A 374 -29.17 -1.35 2.93
CA ASN A 374 -28.64 -1.28 4.30
C ASN A 374 -28.63 -2.66 4.98
N ILE A 375 -27.64 -2.90 5.86
CA ILE A 375 -27.54 -4.09 6.73
C ILE A 375 -27.28 -3.65 8.16
N ASP A 376 -27.83 -4.37 9.14
CA ASP A 376 -27.57 -4.15 10.56
C ASP A 376 -27.62 -5.41 11.46
N ASP A 377 -27.07 -5.30 12.67
CA ASP A 377 -27.14 -6.23 13.81
C ASP A 377 -26.75 -7.67 13.44
N VAL A 378 -25.62 -7.80 12.73
CA VAL A 378 -25.08 -9.05 12.18
C VAL A 378 -24.49 -9.91 13.29
N ARG A 379 -24.99 -11.15 13.42
CA ARG A 379 -24.53 -12.14 14.39
C ARG A 379 -24.16 -13.46 13.73
N ILE A 380 -23.06 -14.06 14.21
CA ILE A 380 -22.64 -15.42 13.87
C ILE A 380 -22.49 -16.24 15.14
N TYR A 381 -23.13 -17.41 15.17
CA TYR A 381 -23.03 -18.39 16.25
C TYR A 381 -22.46 -19.71 15.74
N ASN A 382 -21.67 -20.39 16.56
CA ASN A 382 -21.18 -21.76 16.30
C ASN A 382 -22.10 -22.84 16.87
N ARG A 383 -23.40 -22.51 16.99
CA ARG A 383 -24.50 -23.38 17.39
C ARG A 383 -25.73 -23.09 16.54
N VAL A 384 -26.72 -23.97 16.60
CA VAL A 384 -28.06 -23.74 16.05
C VAL A 384 -28.87 -22.97 17.09
N LEU A 385 -29.50 -21.85 16.68
CA LEU A 385 -30.51 -21.17 17.49
C LEU A 385 -31.87 -21.89 17.36
N SER A 386 -32.65 -21.91 18.43
CA SER A 386 -34.04 -22.39 18.40
C SER A 386 -34.98 -21.39 17.73
N ASP A 387 -36.11 -21.87 17.18
CA ASP A 387 -37.17 -21.04 16.59
C ASP A 387 -37.59 -19.86 17.49
N ARG A 388 -37.58 -20.08 18.82
CA ARG A 388 -37.88 -19.04 19.80
C ARG A 388 -36.80 -17.96 19.86
N GLU A 389 -35.53 -18.34 19.92
CA GLU A 389 -34.42 -17.38 19.89
C GLU A 389 -34.41 -16.59 18.58
N ILE A 390 -34.71 -17.25 17.46
CA ILE A 390 -34.82 -16.62 16.13
C ILE A 390 -36.00 -15.64 16.07
N ALA A 391 -37.15 -16.00 16.64
CA ALA A 391 -38.29 -15.11 16.78
C ALA A 391 -37.99 -13.93 17.72
N ASP A 392 -37.26 -14.15 18.82
CA ASP A 392 -36.82 -13.07 19.72
C ASP A 392 -35.86 -12.10 18.99
N LEU A 393 -34.89 -12.57 18.19
CA LEU A 393 -34.05 -11.71 17.33
C LEU A 393 -34.87 -10.89 16.32
N ALA A 394 -35.87 -11.53 15.68
CA ALA A 394 -36.76 -10.87 14.72
C ALA A 394 -37.76 -9.90 15.37
N SER A 395 -38.01 -10.01 16.67
CA SER A 395 -39.05 -9.24 17.37
C SER A 395 -38.66 -7.79 17.66
N LYS A 396 -37.39 -7.41 17.47
CA LYS A 396 -36.87 -6.05 17.75
C LYS A 396 -37.61 -4.90 17.05
N THR A 397 -38.38 -5.18 16.01
CA THR A 397 -39.11 -4.16 15.23
C THR A 397 -40.61 -4.05 15.57
N ALA A 398 -41.11 -4.78 16.57
CA ALA A 398 -42.55 -4.94 16.79
C ALA A 398 -43.20 -3.95 17.77
N THR A 399 -43.06 -2.63 17.54
CA THR A 399 -43.94 -1.61 18.18
C THR A 399 -44.71 -0.75 17.17
N SER A 400 -45.97 -1.16 16.99
CA SER A 400 -47.11 -0.46 16.36
C SER A 400 -47.39 -0.72 14.86
N SER A 401 -48.39 -1.58 14.64
CA SER A 401 -49.41 -1.33 13.63
C SER A 401 -50.77 -1.86 14.12
N SER A 402 -51.84 -1.11 13.87
CA SER A 402 -53.21 -1.60 13.98
C SER A 402 -54.09 -0.81 13.01
N THR A 403 -54.64 -1.48 12.01
CA THR A 403 -55.56 -0.93 11.01
C THR A 403 -56.95 -0.66 11.61
N PRO A 404 -57.76 0.19 10.95
CA PRO A 404 -59.01 -0.35 10.42
C PRO A 404 -59.38 0.14 9.00
N THR A 405 -60.30 -0.60 8.38
CA THR A 405 -60.71 -0.53 6.96
C THR A 405 -61.76 0.57 6.67
N ALA A 406 -61.67 1.26 5.52
CA ALA A 406 -62.79 2.00 4.92
C ALA A 406 -62.63 2.18 3.39
N THR A 407 -63.74 2.29 2.67
CA THR A 407 -63.82 2.42 1.20
C THR A 407 -63.31 3.78 0.69
N SER A 408 -62.31 3.81 -0.20
CA SER A 408 -61.77 5.05 -0.76
C SER A 408 -62.35 5.43 -2.12
N THR A 409 -62.70 6.72 -2.26
CA THR A 409 -62.90 7.40 -3.55
C THR A 409 -61.55 7.55 -4.27
N ASN A 410 -61.55 7.51 -5.60
CA ASN A 410 -60.33 7.71 -6.38
C ASN A 410 -59.74 9.12 -6.16
N THR A 411 -58.44 9.18 -5.90
CA THR A 411 -57.68 10.41 -5.63
C THR A 411 -56.75 10.67 -6.81
N SER A 412 -56.57 11.92 -7.23
CA SER A 412 -55.58 12.20 -8.28
C SER A 412 -54.16 11.81 -7.84
N PRO A 413 -53.32 11.33 -8.77
CA PRO A 413 -51.96 10.95 -8.46
C PRO A 413 -51.09 12.14 -8.06
N VAL A 414 -50.04 11.87 -7.28
CA VAL A 414 -49.01 12.84 -6.88
C VAL A 414 -47.76 12.54 -7.68
N ALA A 415 -47.34 13.49 -8.53
CA ALA A 415 -46.09 13.38 -9.27
C ALA A 415 -45.03 14.31 -8.69
N ASN A 416 -43.81 13.79 -8.58
CA ASN A 416 -42.67 14.46 -7.96
C ASN A 416 -41.65 14.90 -9.02
N SER A 417 -40.89 15.95 -8.73
CA SER A 417 -39.97 16.52 -9.72
C SER A 417 -38.68 15.70 -9.84
N ASP A 418 -38.24 15.50 -11.08
CA ASP A 418 -37.13 14.62 -11.43
C ASP A 418 -35.85 15.36 -11.80
N ARG A 419 -34.74 14.62 -11.73
CA ARG A 419 -33.43 15.07 -12.24
C ARG A 419 -32.82 14.01 -13.14
N VAL A 420 -32.32 14.45 -14.29
CA VAL A 420 -31.58 13.62 -15.25
C VAL A 420 -30.37 14.40 -15.76
N THR A 421 -29.39 13.70 -16.33
CA THR A 421 -28.15 14.29 -16.82
C THR A 421 -27.85 13.75 -18.21
N THR A 422 -27.43 14.60 -19.13
CA THR A 422 -26.94 14.24 -20.47
C THR A 422 -25.69 15.05 -20.81
N LYS A 423 -25.01 14.73 -21.92
CA LYS A 423 -23.94 15.57 -22.48
C LYS A 423 -24.53 16.60 -23.44
N GLU A 424 -23.81 17.70 -23.67
CA GLU A 424 -24.13 18.64 -24.75
C GLU A 424 -24.22 17.92 -26.10
N ASP A 425 -25.06 18.46 -26.98
CA ASP A 425 -25.41 17.93 -28.31
C ASP A 425 -25.83 16.44 -28.35
N THR A 426 -26.12 15.86 -27.19
CA THR A 426 -26.43 14.43 -27.04
C THR A 426 -27.89 14.27 -26.58
N PRO A 427 -28.80 13.83 -27.47
CA PRO A 427 -30.17 13.54 -27.09
C PRO A 427 -30.25 12.41 -26.06
N ILE A 428 -31.05 12.60 -25.01
CA ILE A 428 -31.28 11.58 -23.97
C ILE A 428 -32.67 10.98 -24.09
N THR A 429 -32.74 9.65 -24.11
CA THR A 429 -34.00 8.90 -23.95
C THR A 429 -34.21 8.56 -22.48
N ILE A 430 -35.25 9.14 -21.89
CA ILE A 430 -35.66 8.97 -20.50
C ILE A 430 -36.81 7.96 -20.46
N LEU A 431 -36.63 6.89 -19.69
CA LEU A 431 -37.64 5.83 -19.57
C LEU A 431 -38.83 6.29 -18.73
N THR A 432 -40.05 5.90 -19.11
CA THR A 432 -41.28 6.22 -18.35
C THR A 432 -41.20 5.78 -16.90
N SER A 433 -40.67 4.58 -16.66
CA SER A 433 -40.49 3.98 -15.34
C SER A 433 -39.49 4.72 -14.45
N LYS A 434 -38.58 5.52 -15.03
CA LYS A 434 -37.65 6.34 -14.24
C LYS A 434 -38.34 7.54 -13.63
N LEU A 435 -39.24 8.17 -14.38
CA LEU A 435 -39.98 9.36 -13.95
C LEU A 435 -41.13 8.98 -13.01
N LEU A 436 -41.92 7.95 -13.36
CA LEU A 436 -42.97 7.44 -12.47
C LEU A 436 -42.46 6.76 -11.19
N GLY A 437 -41.15 6.71 -10.96
CA GLY A 437 -40.53 5.94 -9.87
C GLY A 437 -40.59 6.62 -8.49
N ASN A 438 -40.76 7.95 -8.47
CA ASN A 438 -41.01 8.76 -7.26
C ASN A 438 -42.46 9.25 -7.19
N ASP A 439 -43.28 8.94 -8.20
CA ASP A 439 -44.70 9.26 -8.26
C ASP A 439 -45.52 8.24 -7.48
N SER A 440 -46.70 8.66 -6.99
CA SER A 440 -47.56 7.79 -6.19
C SER A 440 -49.04 8.07 -6.43
N ASP A 441 -49.86 7.06 -6.17
CA ASP A 441 -51.30 7.17 -6.15
C ASP A 441 -51.82 6.72 -4.78
N ALA A 442 -52.67 7.51 -4.13
CA ALA A 442 -53.17 7.21 -2.78
C ALA A 442 -54.13 6.01 -2.74
N ASN A 443 -54.70 5.62 -3.88
CA ASN A 443 -55.54 4.45 -4.05
C ASN A 443 -54.76 3.24 -4.56
N GLY A 444 -53.46 3.41 -4.88
CA GLY A 444 -52.59 2.37 -5.44
C GLY A 444 -52.81 2.12 -6.93
N ASP A 445 -53.46 3.05 -7.65
CA ASP A 445 -53.76 2.89 -9.06
C ASP A 445 -52.54 3.07 -9.98
N SER A 446 -52.53 2.35 -11.10
CA SER A 446 -51.36 2.25 -11.97
C SER A 446 -51.11 3.53 -12.77
N LEU A 447 -49.96 4.14 -12.57
CA LEU A 447 -49.58 5.40 -13.21
C LEU A 447 -49.09 5.23 -14.65
N LYS A 448 -49.38 6.22 -15.49
CA LYS A 448 -48.90 6.31 -16.88
C LYS A 448 -48.64 7.75 -17.31
N ILE A 449 -47.53 8.00 -18.00
CA ILE A 449 -47.27 9.28 -18.66
C ILE A 449 -48.10 9.38 -19.94
N ILE A 450 -48.85 10.48 -20.07
CA ILE A 450 -49.78 10.75 -21.18
C ILE A 450 -49.40 11.98 -22.02
N GLY A 451 -48.42 12.79 -21.59
CA GLY A 451 -47.97 13.96 -22.36
C GLY A 451 -46.71 14.61 -21.82
N VAL A 452 -46.07 15.44 -22.65
CA VAL A 452 -44.92 16.29 -22.32
C VAL A 452 -45.13 17.72 -22.82
N SER A 453 -44.54 18.70 -22.15
CA SER A 453 -44.72 20.13 -22.44
C SER A 453 -43.60 20.98 -21.83
N ASN A 454 -43.58 22.28 -22.11
CA ASN A 454 -42.79 23.29 -21.39
C ASN A 454 -41.28 23.01 -21.35
N ALA A 455 -40.68 22.59 -22.47
CA ALA A 455 -39.23 22.43 -22.58
C ALA A 455 -38.50 23.79 -22.57
N VAL A 456 -37.35 23.82 -21.90
CA VAL A 456 -36.46 24.99 -21.74
C VAL A 456 -35.02 24.52 -22.00
N ASN A 457 -34.27 25.27 -22.81
CA ASN A 457 -32.90 24.97 -23.26
C ASN A 457 -32.78 23.61 -23.98
N GLY A 458 -33.82 23.26 -24.75
CA GLY A 458 -33.90 22.06 -25.57
C GLY A 458 -35.33 21.78 -26.03
N SER A 459 -35.55 20.62 -26.62
CA SER A 459 -36.86 20.15 -27.10
C SER A 459 -37.20 18.79 -26.51
N VAL A 460 -38.49 18.49 -26.35
CA VAL A 460 -38.97 17.25 -25.74
C VAL A 460 -40.06 16.59 -26.58
N THR A 461 -40.01 15.27 -26.70
CA THR A 461 -41.02 14.46 -27.38
C THR A 461 -41.37 13.21 -26.57
N LEU A 462 -42.65 12.81 -26.59
CA LEU A 462 -43.12 11.54 -26.01
C LEU A 462 -43.21 10.50 -27.13
N GLY A 463 -42.39 9.46 -27.07
CA GLY A 463 -42.34 8.40 -28.08
C GLY A 463 -43.45 7.35 -27.93
N ASN A 464 -43.70 6.60 -28.99
CA ASN A 464 -44.80 5.61 -29.09
C ASN A 464 -44.76 4.47 -28.05
N ARG A 465 -43.65 4.30 -27.31
CA ARG A 465 -43.51 3.33 -26.21
C ARG A 465 -43.61 3.97 -24.81
N GLY A 466 -43.99 5.25 -24.72
CA GLY A 466 -44.11 6.02 -23.47
C GLY A 466 -42.81 6.66 -22.97
N ASN A 467 -41.66 6.30 -23.55
CA ASN A 467 -40.38 6.94 -23.22
C ASN A 467 -40.33 8.36 -23.77
N ILE A 468 -39.63 9.25 -23.07
CA ILE A 468 -39.46 10.65 -23.44
C ILE A 468 -38.08 10.83 -24.06
N VAL A 469 -37.98 11.50 -25.21
CA VAL A 469 -36.70 11.93 -25.76
C VAL A 469 -36.57 13.43 -25.54
N PHE A 470 -35.54 13.83 -24.79
CA PHE A 470 -35.14 15.23 -24.64
C PHE A 470 -33.88 15.46 -25.47
N ASN A 471 -33.93 16.41 -26.39
CA ASN A 471 -32.77 16.87 -27.15
C ASN A 471 -32.34 18.25 -26.61
N PRO A 472 -31.14 18.39 -26.03
CA PRO A 472 -30.59 19.70 -25.65
C PRO A 472 -30.62 20.68 -26.83
N GLN A 473 -30.60 21.97 -26.52
CA GLN A 473 -30.26 22.98 -27.52
C GLN A 473 -28.78 22.82 -27.90
N GLU A 474 -28.46 23.04 -29.19
CA GLU A 474 -27.09 23.00 -29.72
C GLU A 474 -26.17 23.98 -28.96
N ASP A 475 -24.95 23.55 -28.67
CA ASP A 475 -23.92 24.26 -27.89
C ASP A 475 -24.34 24.67 -26.44
N PHE A 476 -25.46 24.15 -25.91
CA PHE A 476 -25.92 24.49 -24.56
C PHE A 476 -25.38 23.55 -23.48
N SER A 477 -24.60 24.09 -22.54
CA SER A 477 -24.29 23.46 -21.25
C SER A 477 -24.94 24.22 -20.09
N GLY A 478 -25.38 23.49 -19.05
CA GLY A 478 -26.08 24.06 -17.89
C GLY A 478 -27.40 23.36 -17.56
N THR A 479 -28.33 24.07 -16.92
CA THR A 479 -29.64 23.50 -16.55
C THR A 479 -30.69 23.75 -17.63
N ALA A 480 -31.21 22.67 -18.18
CA ALA A 480 -32.40 22.61 -19.03
C ALA A 480 -33.57 21.99 -18.24
N SER A 481 -34.79 22.04 -18.76
CA SER A 481 -35.94 21.37 -18.12
C SER A 481 -37.09 21.08 -19.08
N PHE A 482 -38.05 20.24 -18.66
CA PHE A 482 -39.37 20.09 -19.28
C PHE A 482 -40.38 19.57 -18.26
N GLN A 483 -41.67 19.51 -18.62
CA GLN A 483 -42.73 18.92 -17.80
C GLN A 483 -43.36 17.69 -18.45
N TYR A 484 -43.76 16.72 -17.64
CA TYR A 484 -44.57 15.57 -18.06
C TYR A 484 -45.90 15.52 -17.31
N THR A 485 -46.88 14.82 -17.88
CA THR A 485 -48.24 14.67 -17.34
C THR A 485 -48.53 13.19 -17.08
N VAL A 486 -48.98 12.88 -15.87
CA VAL A 486 -49.25 11.52 -15.38
C VAL A 486 -50.75 11.33 -15.21
N SER A 487 -51.24 10.10 -15.43
CA SER A 487 -52.61 9.68 -15.13
C SER A 487 -52.64 8.34 -14.38
N ASP A 488 -53.62 8.19 -13.49
CA ASP A 488 -54.02 6.97 -12.79
C ASP A 488 -54.82 5.97 -13.65
N ASN A 489 -55.21 6.36 -14.88
CA ASN A 489 -56.16 5.66 -15.75
C ASN A 489 -57.59 5.49 -15.16
N ARG A 490 -57.93 6.23 -14.10
CA ARG A 490 -59.27 6.35 -13.49
C ARG A 490 -59.84 7.77 -13.50
N GLY A 491 -59.10 8.74 -14.04
CA GLY A 491 -59.56 10.09 -14.34
C GLY A 491 -58.78 11.18 -13.61
N GLY A 492 -57.93 10.82 -12.65
CA GLY A 492 -56.95 11.70 -12.05
C GLY A 492 -55.76 11.94 -12.99
N THR A 493 -55.29 13.18 -13.00
CA THR A 493 -54.05 13.56 -13.70
C THR A 493 -53.28 14.61 -12.92
N THR A 494 -51.96 14.61 -13.06
CA THR A 494 -51.06 15.57 -12.42
C THR A 494 -49.84 15.86 -13.31
N LYS A 495 -49.00 16.81 -12.94
CA LYS A 495 -47.77 17.17 -13.67
C LYS A 495 -46.56 17.31 -12.76
N ALA A 496 -45.40 16.90 -13.26
CA ALA A 496 -44.11 17.10 -12.63
C ALA A 496 -43.09 17.71 -13.62
N THR A 497 -42.03 18.30 -13.07
CA THR A 497 -40.94 18.93 -13.84
C THR A 497 -39.70 18.04 -13.80
N VAL A 498 -39.11 17.75 -14.95
CA VAL A 498 -37.77 17.15 -15.07
C VAL A 498 -36.75 18.27 -15.25
N SER A 499 -35.78 18.36 -14.36
CA SER A 499 -34.56 19.16 -14.58
C SER A 499 -33.52 18.31 -15.29
N VAL A 500 -33.00 18.81 -16.42
CA VAL A 500 -31.95 18.15 -17.20
C VAL A 500 -30.64 18.91 -16.99
N SER A 501 -29.65 18.29 -16.36
CA SER A 501 -28.29 18.82 -16.33
C SER A 501 -27.58 18.43 -17.63
N VAL A 502 -27.18 19.42 -18.43
CA VAL A 502 -26.42 19.22 -19.66
C VAL A 502 -24.94 19.50 -19.37
N LEU A 503 -24.14 18.44 -19.36
CA LEU A 503 -22.70 18.48 -19.12
C LEU A 503 -21.96 18.83 -20.41
N GLY A 504 -21.00 19.75 -20.35
CA GLY A 504 -20.13 20.02 -21.48
C GLY A 504 -19.29 18.80 -21.89
N GLN A 505 -18.79 18.78 -23.12
CA GLN A 505 -17.89 17.73 -23.58
C GLN A 505 -16.58 17.79 -22.76
N ALA A 506 -16.08 16.63 -22.36
CA ALA A 506 -15.07 16.56 -21.30
C ALA A 506 -13.66 16.95 -21.78
N GLU A 507 -13.20 18.14 -21.34
CA GLU A 507 -11.83 18.25 -20.81
C GLU A 507 -11.68 17.30 -19.59
N PRO A 508 -10.46 16.84 -19.24
CA PRO A 508 -10.28 15.72 -18.34
C PRO A 508 -10.96 15.93 -16.99
N SER A 509 -11.74 14.91 -16.58
CA SER A 509 -12.37 14.89 -15.26
C SER A 509 -11.31 14.85 -14.16
N ALA A 510 -11.59 15.51 -13.04
CA ALA A 510 -10.64 15.68 -11.93
C ALA A 510 -9.93 14.37 -11.57
N THR A 511 -8.60 14.39 -11.68
CA THR A 511 -7.72 13.27 -11.37
C THR A 511 -7.83 12.91 -9.90
N SER A 512 -7.91 11.62 -9.58
CA SER A 512 -7.48 11.14 -8.26
C SER A 512 -6.03 11.56 -8.06
N VAL A 513 -5.71 12.20 -6.93
CA VAL A 513 -4.34 12.58 -6.59
C VAL A 513 -3.51 11.30 -6.47
N GLN A 514 -2.40 11.24 -7.19
CA GLN A 514 -1.50 10.09 -7.19
C GLN A 514 -0.14 10.51 -6.64
N LEU A 515 0.03 10.45 -5.31
CA LEU A 515 1.29 10.85 -4.66
C LEU A 515 2.11 9.64 -4.23
N GLY A 516 3.36 9.61 -4.68
CA GLY A 516 4.38 8.68 -4.21
C GLY A 516 5.61 9.41 -3.68
N VAL A 517 6.61 8.65 -3.23
CA VAL A 517 7.86 9.22 -2.68
C VAL A 517 9.08 8.38 -3.03
N ASN A 518 10.23 9.02 -3.25
CA ASN A 518 11.50 8.29 -3.30
C ASN A 518 12.01 8.05 -1.87
N LEU A 519 12.56 6.86 -1.64
CA LEU A 519 13.17 6.52 -0.35
C LEU A 519 14.60 7.04 -0.25
N ALA A 520 14.92 7.72 0.86
CA ALA A 520 16.26 8.15 1.21
C ALA A 520 17.26 6.98 1.33
N LYS A 521 18.54 7.28 1.06
CA LYS A 521 19.66 6.34 1.09
C LYS A 521 19.80 5.63 2.45
N ILE A 522 20.11 4.33 2.39
CA ILE A 522 20.54 3.55 3.55
C ILE A 522 21.97 3.93 3.95
N ALA A 523 22.13 4.44 5.17
CA ALA A 523 23.43 4.76 5.77
C ALA A 523 23.33 4.75 7.29
N ASP A 524 24.47 4.77 7.98
CA ASP A 524 24.52 4.84 9.44
C ASP A 524 24.05 6.19 10.00
N TRP A 525 24.10 7.23 9.16
CA TRP A 525 23.58 8.58 9.40
C TRP A 525 22.19 8.84 8.80
N SER A 526 21.53 7.82 8.24
CA SER A 526 20.22 8.00 7.63
C SER A 526 19.13 8.07 8.69
N THR A 527 18.39 9.17 8.75
CA THR A 527 17.30 9.40 9.70
C THR A 527 15.99 8.66 9.36
N GLN A 528 15.94 7.98 8.21
CA GLN A 528 14.83 7.13 7.77
C GLN A 528 14.62 5.89 8.66
N LEU A 529 15.72 5.32 9.19
CA LEU A 529 15.75 4.14 10.07
C LEU A 529 14.78 3.00 9.67
N PRO A 530 14.83 2.48 8.42
CA PRO A 530 13.79 1.60 7.90
C PRO A 530 13.81 0.17 8.44
N PHE A 531 14.95 -0.31 8.97
CA PHE A 531 15.13 -1.70 9.42
C PHE A 531 15.13 -1.84 10.94
N LEU A 532 14.57 -2.94 11.47
CA LEU A 532 14.71 -3.29 12.89
C LEU A 532 16.11 -3.83 13.24
N ASP A 533 16.79 -4.44 12.27
CA ASP A 533 18.21 -4.77 12.38
C ASP A 533 19.04 -3.55 11.96
N ALA A 534 19.55 -2.82 12.96
CA ALA A 534 20.40 -1.65 12.78
C ALA A 534 21.66 -1.96 11.96
N PHE A 535 22.13 -3.21 12.01
CA PHE A 535 23.34 -3.63 11.32
C PHE A 535 23.18 -3.55 9.79
N LYS A 536 21.97 -3.70 9.26
CA LYS A 536 21.71 -3.55 7.81
C LYS A 536 21.95 -2.14 7.28
N SER A 537 21.84 -1.12 8.13
CA SER A 537 22.18 0.27 7.79
C SER A 537 23.64 0.64 8.11
N SER A 538 24.41 -0.25 8.75
CA SER A 538 25.71 0.11 9.34
C SER A 538 26.80 0.47 8.31
N ARG A 539 27.70 1.39 8.69
CA ARG A 539 28.81 1.90 7.86
C ARG A 539 29.71 0.78 7.37
N GLY A 540 30.24 0.89 6.15
CA GLY A 540 31.26 -0.04 5.63
C GLY A 540 32.43 -0.26 6.60
N TRP A 541 33.03 -1.44 6.55
CA TRP A 541 34.08 -1.86 7.50
C TRP A 541 35.30 -0.91 7.51
N MET A 542 35.70 -0.51 8.72
CA MET A 542 36.90 0.27 8.98
C MET A 542 37.96 -0.65 9.60
N THR A 543 39.16 -0.71 9.02
CA THR A 543 40.30 -1.41 9.65
C THR A 543 40.85 -0.55 10.78
N GLN A 544 41.11 -1.12 11.96
CA GLN A 544 41.47 -0.35 13.15
C GLN A 544 42.70 -0.96 13.84
N ASP A 545 43.48 -0.13 14.53
CA ASP A 545 44.50 -0.60 15.47
C ASP A 545 44.33 0.10 16.82
N PRO A 546 43.53 -0.49 17.74
CA PRO A 546 43.25 0.14 19.02
C PRO A 546 44.43 0.10 20.00
N GLU A 547 45.47 -0.71 19.77
CA GLU A 547 46.70 -0.64 20.58
C GLU A 547 47.53 0.59 20.22
N LYS A 548 47.49 1.01 18.95
CA LYS A 548 48.09 2.25 18.46
C LYS A 548 47.13 3.45 18.49
N PHE A 549 45.91 3.28 19.01
CA PHE A 549 44.82 4.26 19.01
C PHE A 549 44.43 4.78 17.60
N ILE A 550 44.61 3.96 16.57
CA ILE A 550 44.27 4.32 15.18
C ILE A 550 42.81 3.94 14.90
N TRP A 551 41.97 4.97 14.72
CA TRP A 551 40.54 4.81 14.44
C TRP A 551 40.23 4.17 13.10
N ASN A 552 40.99 4.52 12.05
CA ASN A 552 40.92 3.90 10.74
C ASN A 552 42.34 3.84 10.16
N THR A 553 42.83 2.63 9.83
CA THR A 553 44.16 2.43 9.23
C THR A 553 44.14 2.67 7.71
N ASN A 554 42.94 2.81 7.11
CA ASN A 554 42.70 2.96 5.69
C ASN A 554 43.19 1.77 4.83
N GLU A 555 43.10 0.57 5.40
CA GLU A 555 43.50 -0.72 4.78
C GLU A 555 42.30 -1.59 4.42
N THR A 556 41.10 -1.03 4.25
CA THR A 556 39.86 -1.79 3.96
C THR A 556 39.99 -2.72 2.74
N THR A 557 40.88 -2.43 1.78
CA THR A 557 41.21 -3.31 0.65
C THR A 557 41.93 -4.61 1.05
N ASN A 558 42.55 -4.64 2.23
CA ASN A 558 43.27 -5.79 2.79
C ASN A 558 42.37 -6.67 3.68
N LEU A 559 41.07 -6.35 3.79
CA LEU A 559 40.10 -7.19 4.50
C LEU A 559 39.82 -8.47 3.72
N ARG A 560 39.83 -9.60 4.43
CA ARG A 560 39.39 -10.89 3.89
C ARG A 560 37.90 -11.05 4.16
N LEU A 561 37.09 -10.72 3.17
CA LEU A 561 35.63 -10.84 3.22
C LEU A 561 35.16 -12.11 2.50
N ASP A 562 34.02 -12.66 2.94
CA ASP A 562 33.28 -13.66 2.15
C ASP A 562 32.39 -12.99 1.08
N SER A 563 31.61 -13.80 0.34
CA SER A 563 30.65 -13.30 -0.66
C SER A 563 29.65 -12.30 -0.07
N ASP A 564 29.26 -12.50 1.17
CA ASP A 564 28.26 -11.69 1.87
C ASP A 564 28.85 -10.53 2.68
N GLN A 565 30.14 -10.25 2.47
CA GLN A 565 30.87 -9.14 3.08
C GLN A 565 31.11 -9.29 4.60
N TRP A 566 31.09 -10.51 5.14
CA TRP A 566 31.48 -10.82 6.52
C TRP A 566 33.00 -10.96 6.67
N VAL A 567 33.54 -10.56 7.83
CA VAL A 567 34.98 -10.58 8.09
C VAL A 567 35.43 -11.98 8.47
N THR A 568 36.15 -12.64 7.55
CA THR A 568 36.64 -14.02 7.72
C THR A 568 37.97 -14.11 8.46
N TYR A 569 38.70 -13.00 8.60
CA TYR A 569 40.01 -12.95 9.26
C TYR A 569 40.26 -11.57 9.87
N VAL A 570 40.87 -11.56 11.06
CA VAL A 570 41.50 -10.37 11.65
C VAL A 570 42.95 -10.75 11.99
N PRO A 571 43.96 -9.96 11.58
CA PRO A 571 45.36 -10.25 11.91
C PRO A 571 45.63 -10.27 13.40
N ASN A 572 46.52 -11.16 13.82
CA ASN A 572 47.03 -11.17 15.19
C ASN A 572 48.08 -10.05 15.37
N ARG A 573 48.29 -9.59 16.61
CA ARG A 573 49.29 -8.56 16.95
C ARG A 573 50.71 -8.85 16.45
N ASN A 574 51.07 -10.12 16.28
CA ASN A 574 52.39 -10.56 15.81
C ASN A 574 52.49 -10.62 14.28
N ASP A 575 51.38 -10.48 13.54
CA ASP A 575 51.41 -10.33 12.09
C ASP A 575 51.96 -8.94 11.74
N PRO A 576 52.71 -8.78 10.63
CA PRO A 576 53.19 -7.48 10.16
C PRO A 576 52.07 -6.58 9.57
N ALA A 577 50.80 -6.91 9.80
CA ALA A 577 49.65 -6.13 9.34
C ALA A 577 49.52 -4.82 10.14
N ALA A 578 49.04 -3.74 9.50
CA ALA A 578 48.87 -2.46 10.17
C ALA A 578 47.50 -2.27 10.86
N TYR A 579 46.62 -3.30 10.83
CA TYR A 579 45.37 -3.37 11.59
C TYR A 579 45.26 -4.64 12.43
N THR A 580 44.59 -4.54 13.58
CA THR A 580 44.40 -5.60 14.59
C THR A 580 42.94 -5.75 15.04
N ALA A 581 42.02 -4.95 14.47
CA ALA A 581 40.58 -5.03 14.68
C ALA A 581 39.83 -4.48 13.47
N VAL A 582 38.52 -4.75 13.37
CA VAL A 582 37.65 -4.23 12.31
C VAL A 582 36.36 -3.68 12.91
N GLY A 583 36.04 -2.42 12.63
CA GLY A 583 34.91 -1.70 13.21
C GLY A 583 33.83 -1.29 12.21
N THR A 584 32.63 -1.04 12.72
CA THR A 584 31.49 -0.45 11.99
C THR A 584 30.68 0.46 12.92
N LEU A 585 29.83 1.31 12.34
CA LEU A 585 29.03 2.31 13.03
C LEU A 585 27.57 2.23 12.62
N MET A 586 26.67 2.53 13.54
CA MET A 586 25.22 2.65 13.36
C MET A 586 24.74 3.91 14.07
N PHE A 587 23.65 4.52 13.59
CA PHE A 587 22.98 5.65 14.25
C PHE A 587 23.88 6.86 14.53
N ARG A 588 24.73 7.23 13.56
CA ARG A 588 25.72 8.31 13.67
C ARG A 588 25.10 9.65 13.30
N GLU A 589 25.32 10.67 14.12
CA GLU A 589 25.00 12.06 13.73
C GLU A 589 23.53 12.23 13.29
N ILE A 590 22.60 11.66 14.06
CA ILE A 590 21.12 11.72 13.84
C ILE A 590 20.39 12.34 15.04
N GLU A 591 21.02 13.30 15.71
CA GLU A 591 20.53 14.01 16.92
C GLU A 591 20.21 13.08 18.11
N GLY A 592 20.80 11.88 18.15
CA GLY A 592 20.43 10.82 19.09
C GLY A 592 19.00 10.27 18.92
N ARG A 593 18.32 10.57 17.82
CA ARG A 593 16.90 10.23 17.57
C ARG A 593 16.72 8.81 17.03
N TYR A 594 17.12 7.83 17.85
CA TYR A 594 16.91 6.40 17.59
C TYR A 594 16.54 5.68 18.90
N PRO A 595 15.98 4.44 18.86
CA PRO A 595 15.48 3.79 20.06
C PRO A 595 16.60 3.52 21.07
N GLY A 596 16.43 3.98 22.32
CA GLY A 596 17.32 3.65 23.44
C GLY A 596 16.91 2.37 24.19
N GLY A 597 17.70 1.98 25.19
CA GLY A 597 17.44 0.83 26.05
C GLY A 597 18.21 -0.42 25.64
N LYS A 598 17.67 -1.61 25.95
CA LYS A 598 18.36 -2.88 25.67
C LYS A 598 18.26 -3.29 24.20
N TYR A 599 19.38 -3.66 23.62
CA TYR A 599 19.49 -4.33 22.32
C TYR A 599 20.06 -5.72 22.50
N ILE A 600 19.67 -6.62 21.60
CA ILE A 600 20.21 -7.96 21.45
C ILE A 600 21.10 -7.98 20.21
N VAL A 601 22.32 -8.49 20.36
CA VAL A 601 23.23 -8.69 19.24
C VAL A 601 23.38 -10.19 19.01
N LEU A 602 22.71 -10.68 17.97
CA LEU A 602 22.77 -12.08 17.55
C LEU A 602 23.87 -12.25 16.50
N TYR A 603 24.64 -13.32 16.59
CA TYR A 603 25.72 -13.63 15.65
C TYR A 603 26.01 -15.13 15.60
N ASP A 604 26.48 -15.58 14.45
CA ASP A 604 26.94 -16.95 14.23
C ASP A 604 28.48 -16.95 14.20
N GLY A 605 29.10 -18.05 14.63
CA GLY A 605 30.57 -18.22 14.59
C GLY A 605 31.32 -17.98 15.91
N GLU A 606 32.63 -18.20 15.88
CA GLU A 606 33.54 -17.96 17.00
C GLU A 606 34.34 -16.66 16.81
N GLY A 607 34.42 -15.85 17.86
CA GLY A 607 35.19 -14.61 17.84
C GLY A 607 34.88 -13.73 19.05
N THR A 608 35.35 -12.48 19.00
CA THR A 608 35.18 -11.49 20.06
C THR A 608 34.60 -10.21 19.48
N LEU A 609 33.40 -9.85 19.95
CA LEU A 609 32.75 -8.56 19.70
C LEU A 609 32.94 -7.61 20.89
N GLU A 610 33.35 -6.39 20.60
CA GLU A 610 33.39 -5.25 21.51
C GLU A 610 32.40 -4.17 21.05
N TYR A 611 31.94 -3.36 22.01
CA TYR A 611 30.93 -2.32 21.83
C TYR A 611 31.36 -1.06 22.57
N GLY A 612 31.02 0.10 22.03
CA GLY A 612 31.24 1.38 22.68
C GLY A 612 30.38 2.49 22.10
N PHE A 613 30.81 3.74 22.34
CA PHE A 613 29.98 4.93 22.19
C PHE A 613 28.71 4.79 23.03
N ASP A 614 27.52 4.83 22.43
CA ASP A 614 26.25 4.77 23.16
C ASP A 614 25.96 3.37 23.75
N ALA A 615 26.66 2.33 23.27
CA ALA A 615 26.45 0.94 23.64
C ALA A 615 27.43 0.40 24.68
N LYS A 616 26.89 -0.29 25.71
CA LYS A 616 27.66 -0.97 26.75
C LYS A 616 27.20 -2.43 26.91
N LYS A 617 28.13 -3.38 26.83
CA LYS A 617 27.82 -4.82 26.97
C LYS A 617 27.43 -5.22 28.40
N ASP A 618 26.23 -5.77 28.55
CA ASP A 618 25.78 -6.48 29.75
C ASP A 618 26.39 -7.90 29.73
N LYS A 619 27.55 -8.05 30.36
CA LYS A 619 28.28 -9.33 30.42
C LYS A 619 27.51 -10.43 31.16
N ALA A 620 26.55 -10.09 32.04
CA ALA A 620 25.79 -11.07 32.81
C ALA A 620 24.62 -11.65 32.00
N ALA A 621 24.01 -10.84 31.13
CA ALA A 621 22.94 -11.27 30.23
C ALA A 621 23.43 -11.79 28.86
N SER A 622 24.72 -11.62 28.55
CA SER A 622 25.35 -12.08 27.30
C SER A 622 25.80 -13.56 27.37
N ARG A 623 25.76 -14.26 26.24
CA ARG A 623 26.24 -15.63 26.05
C ARG A 623 26.78 -15.83 24.63
N PRO A 624 27.58 -16.86 24.32
CA PRO A 624 28.05 -17.11 22.96
C PRO A 624 26.90 -17.12 21.94
N GLY A 625 27.07 -16.38 20.85
CA GLY A 625 26.07 -16.16 19.79
C GLY A 625 24.95 -15.15 20.10
N ARG A 626 24.90 -14.61 21.33
CA ARG A 626 23.89 -13.64 21.77
C ARG A 626 24.42 -12.73 22.87
N ASP A 627 24.85 -11.55 22.47
CA ASP A 627 25.20 -10.49 23.42
C ASP A 627 23.98 -9.62 23.75
N VAL A 628 23.99 -9.01 24.93
CA VAL A 628 23.05 -7.97 25.35
C VAL A 628 23.83 -6.68 25.56
N ILE A 629 23.34 -5.58 24.99
CA ILE A 629 23.94 -4.26 25.16
C ILE A 629 22.87 -3.28 25.67
N ASP A 630 23.25 -2.45 26.64
CA ASP A 630 22.46 -1.29 27.08
C ASP A 630 22.89 -0.09 26.22
N VAL A 631 21.93 0.63 25.63
CA VAL A 631 22.16 1.74 24.69
C VAL A 631 21.55 3.03 25.22
N THR A 632 22.35 4.09 25.29
CA THR A 632 21.92 5.46 25.67
C THR A 632 22.15 6.40 24.48
N PRO A 633 21.12 6.73 23.67
CA PRO A 633 21.29 7.45 22.41
C PRO A 633 21.95 8.83 22.54
N SER A 634 22.90 9.11 21.65
CA SER A 634 23.50 10.41 21.36
C SER A 634 23.94 10.46 19.89
N ASP A 635 24.56 11.55 19.43
CA ASP A 635 25.20 11.62 18.11
C ASP A 635 26.39 10.66 17.95
N SER A 636 26.86 10.08 19.06
CA SER A 636 27.95 9.10 19.02
C SER A 636 27.53 7.82 18.31
N GLY A 637 26.26 7.43 18.41
CA GLY A 637 25.73 6.20 17.81
C GLY A 637 26.27 4.93 18.47
N ILE A 638 26.02 3.79 17.85
CA ILE A 638 26.56 2.50 18.29
C ILE A 638 27.83 2.20 17.48
N TRP A 639 28.94 1.96 18.18
CA TRP A 639 30.15 1.38 17.60
C TRP A 639 30.25 -0.10 17.96
N LEU A 640 30.51 -0.95 16.96
CA LEU A 640 30.73 -2.39 17.08
C LEU A 640 32.08 -2.72 16.46
N GLN A 641 32.90 -3.49 17.18
CA GLN A 641 34.23 -3.90 16.75
C GLN A 641 34.44 -5.41 16.86
N ILE A 642 34.92 -6.01 15.77
CA ILE A 642 35.46 -7.37 15.75
C ILE A 642 36.93 -7.33 16.17
N ARG A 643 37.25 -7.99 17.28
CA ARG A 643 38.62 -8.18 17.79
C ARG A 643 39.28 -9.47 17.33
N ALA A 644 38.46 -10.51 17.13
CA ALA A 644 38.88 -11.81 16.65
C ALA A 644 37.69 -12.46 15.95
N THR A 645 37.97 -13.24 14.92
CA THR A 645 36.99 -14.01 14.13
C THR A 645 37.69 -15.28 13.66
N ASP A 646 37.04 -16.43 13.82
CA ASP A 646 37.65 -17.77 13.63
C ASP A 646 39.07 -17.90 14.24
N PRO A 647 39.28 -17.61 15.54
CA PRO A 647 40.62 -17.60 16.16
C PRO A 647 41.34 -18.96 16.15
N LYS A 648 40.65 -20.03 15.76
CA LYS A 648 41.16 -21.41 15.65
C LYS A 648 41.44 -21.83 14.19
N GLY A 649 41.11 -21.02 13.18
CA GLY A 649 41.30 -21.37 11.77
C GLY A 649 40.41 -22.52 11.28
N THR A 650 39.21 -22.67 11.85
CA THR A 650 38.25 -23.75 11.58
C THR A 650 37.28 -23.45 10.42
N GLY A 651 37.28 -22.22 9.91
CA GLY A 651 36.28 -21.67 9.01
C GLY A 651 35.00 -21.21 9.71
N ASN A 652 34.94 -21.19 11.05
CA ASN A 652 33.76 -20.78 11.80
C ASN A 652 33.82 -19.29 12.22
N TYR A 653 33.97 -18.40 11.24
CA TYR A 653 34.11 -16.96 11.44
C TYR A 653 32.78 -16.29 11.82
N LEU A 654 32.89 -15.13 12.47
CA LEU A 654 31.76 -14.28 12.86
C LEU A 654 31.00 -13.77 11.63
N ARG A 655 29.70 -14.06 11.58
CA ARG A 655 28.78 -13.70 10.50
C ARG A 655 27.35 -13.58 11.02
N ASP A 656 26.43 -13.17 10.16
CA ASP A 656 25.01 -12.96 10.49
C ASP A 656 24.83 -12.12 11.76
N ILE A 657 25.64 -11.07 11.90
CA ILE A 657 25.56 -10.12 13.01
C ILE A 657 24.31 -9.27 12.81
N ARG A 658 23.38 -9.33 13.76
CA ARG A 658 22.13 -8.57 13.80
C ARG A 658 22.09 -7.75 15.08
N VAL A 659 21.73 -6.47 15.01
CA VAL A 659 21.66 -5.54 16.16
C VAL A 659 20.22 -5.02 16.28
N ILE A 660 19.44 -5.62 17.19
CA ILE A 660 17.97 -5.50 17.23
C ILE A 660 17.51 -4.98 18.60
N PRO A 661 16.56 -4.03 18.71
CA PRO A 661 15.99 -3.63 19.99
C PRO A 661 15.31 -4.82 20.67
N ALA A 662 15.52 -5.01 21.98
CA ALA A 662 15.14 -6.26 22.67
C ALA A 662 13.63 -6.59 22.63
N ALA A 663 12.77 -5.60 22.41
CA ALA A 663 11.34 -5.81 22.19
C ALA A 663 11.01 -6.69 20.96
N TYR A 664 11.92 -6.76 19.98
CA TYR A 664 11.72 -7.45 18.69
C TYR A 664 12.57 -8.72 18.53
N GLU A 665 13.25 -9.20 19.58
CA GLU A 665 14.13 -10.39 19.54
C GLU A 665 13.42 -11.62 18.93
N ASN A 666 12.12 -11.78 19.21
CA ASN A 666 11.32 -12.92 18.75
C ASN A 666 10.51 -12.64 17.46
N THR A 667 10.54 -11.43 16.89
CA THR A 667 9.72 -11.05 15.72
C THR A 667 10.51 -10.55 14.51
N TYR A 668 11.74 -10.06 14.68
CA TYR A 668 12.53 -9.40 13.62
C TYR A 668 12.71 -10.21 12.32
N GLN A 669 12.67 -11.54 12.39
CA GLN A 669 12.79 -12.42 11.22
C GLN A 669 11.59 -12.28 10.27
N ASN A 670 10.40 -12.15 10.84
CA ASN A 670 9.16 -11.94 10.08
C ASN A 670 8.94 -10.45 9.82
N GLN A 671 9.22 -9.62 10.83
CA GLN A 671 9.06 -8.17 10.85
C GLN A 671 10.42 -7.50 10.56
N ILE A 672 10.76 -7.32 9.28
CA ILE A 672 12.07 -6.75 8.89
C ILE A 672 12.12 -5.23 9.13
N PHE A 673 11.00 -4.55 8.85
CA PHE A 673 10.94 -3.09 8.87
C PHE A 673 10.53 -2.52 10.22
N ASN A 674 11.08 -1.36 10.54
CA ASN A 674 10.71 -0.53 11.67
C ASN A 674 9.24 -0.07 11.50
N PRO A 675 8.33 -0.37 12.46
CA PRO A 675 6.93 0.07 12.38
C PRO A 675 6.77 1.57 12.16
N LYS A 676 7.60 2.40 12.82
CA LYS A 676 7.55 3.85 12.64
C LYS A 676 7.82 4.26 11.20
N PHE A 677 8.72 3.56 10.51
CA PHE A 677 9.01 3.82 9.09
C PHE A 677 7.83 3.42 8.20
N ILE A 678 7.23 2.25 8.43
CA ILE A 678 6.00 1.83 7.71
C ILE A 678 4.88 2.85 7.89
N ASP A 679 4.67 3.35 9.11
CA ASP A 679 3.68 4.39 9.41
C ASP A 679 3.92 5.72 8.69
N LYS A 680 5.13 5.99 8.18
CA LYS A 680 5.45 7.20 7.39
C LYS A 680 5.26 7.05 5.90
N ILE A 681 5.19 5.81 5.39
CA ILE A 681 5.13 5.55 3.95
C ILE A 681 3.80 4.96 3.47
N LYS A 682 3.05 4.28 4.35
CA LYS A 682 1.81 3.53 4.02
C LYS A 682 0.70 4.31 3.30
N ASP A 683 0.71 5.64 3.42
CA ASP A 683 -0.33 6.50 2.83
C ASP A 683 0.05 6.99 1.41
N PHE A 684 1.22 6.62 0.88
CA PHE A 684 1.64 6.93 -0.50
C PHE A 684 1.26 5.81 -1.48
N GLU A 685 0.85 6.17 -2.71
CA GLU A 685 0.50 5.20 -3.76
C GLU A 685 1.72 4.45 -4.34
N ALA A 686 2.91 5.06 -4.31
CA ALA A 686 4.12 4.44 -4.87
C ALA A 686 5.41 4.75 -4.09
N LEU A 687 6.38 3.82 -4.11
CA LEU A 687 7.75 4.00 -3.60
C LEU A 687 8.78 3.86 -4.72
N ARG A 688 9.62 4.88 -4.93
CA ARG A 688 10.76 4.79 -5.87
C ARG A 688 12.05 4.45 -5.13
N PHE A 689 12.64 3.33 -5.53
CA PHE A 689 13.78 2.71 -4.84
C PHE A 689 15.15 3.20 -5.35
N MET A 690 15.23 4.38 -5.98
CA MET A 690 16.44 4.82 -6.71
C MET A 690 17.71 4.84 -5.85
N GLU A 691 17.67 5.42 -4.63
CA GLU A 691 18.82 5.41 -3.70
C GLU A 691 19.01 4.04 -3.03
N TRP A 692 17.93 3.32 -2.73
CA TRP A 692 17.98 1.96 -2.17
C TRP A 692 18.65 0.97 -3.15
N MET A 693 18.51 1.15 -4.46
CA MET A 693 19.15 0.33 -5.49
C MET A 693 20.59 0.76 -5.82
N GLU A 694 21.12 1.83 -5.18
CA GLU A 694 22.40 2.47 -5.53
C GLU A 694 22.51 2.77 -7.04
N THR A 695 21.42 3.27 -7.63
CA THR A 695 21.26 3.42 -9.08
C THR A 695 22.31 4.36 -9.69
N ASN A 696 22.56 5.50 -9.03
CA ASN A 696 23.48 6.53 -9.49
C ASN A 696 24.92 6.02 -9.46
N ASN A 697 25.52 5.87 -10.64
CA ASN A 697 26.82 5.21 -10.84
C ASN A 697 26.85 3.75 -10.36
N SER A 698 25.71 3.04 -10.42
CA SER A 698 25.59 1.64 -10.00
C SER A 698 26.67 0.74 -10.60
N ARG A 699 27.19 -0.18 -9.79
CA ARG A 699 28.20 -1.17 -10.20
C ARG A 699 27.59 -2.50 -10.62
N GLN A 700 26.28 -2.66 -10.48
CA GLN A 700 25.59 -3.90 -10.80
C GLN A 700 25.45 -4.05 -12.33
N SER A 701 25.87 -5.20 -12.87
CA SER A 701 25.79 -5.49 -14.30
C SER A 701 25.22 -6.88 -14.61
N GLN A 702 25.63 -7.91 -13.88
CA GLN A 702 25.13 -9.27 -13.95
C GLN A 702 24.29 -9.61 -12.72
N TRP A 703 23.41 -10.62 -12.82
CA TRP A 703 22.55 -11.04 -11.70
C TRP A 703 23.32 -11.49 -10.44
N SER A 704 24.58 -11.90 -10.62
CA SER A 704 25.56 -12.19 -9.55
C SER A 704 26.00 -10.95 -8.77
N ASP A 705 25.90 -9.75 -9.36
CA ASP A 705 26.44 -8.51 -8.79
C ASP A 705 25.44 -7.82 -7.85
N ARG A 706 24.19 -8.30 -7.82
CA ARG A 706 23.10 -7.72 -7.04
C ARG A 706 23.28 -7.99 -5.52
N PRO A 707 22.80 -7.11 -4.64
CA PRO A 707 22.75 -7.40 -3.21
C PRO A 707 21.78 -8.55 -2.88
N THR A 708 22.13 -9.35 -1.87
CA THR A 708 21.32 -10.46 -1.33
C THR A 708 20.89 -10.19 0.11
N GLN A 709 19.89 -10.90 0.62
CA GLN A 709 19.45 -10.77 2.02
C GLN A 709 20.56 -11.16 3.03
N GLN A 710 21.47 -12.05 2.60
CA GLN A 710 22.60 -12.56 3.38
C GLN A 710 23.73 -11.53 3.54
N ASN A 711 23.81 -10.54 2.65
CA ASN A 711 24.83 -9.50 2.74
C ASN A 711 24.81 -8.79 4.11
N ALA A 712 25.99 -8.51 4.65
CA ALA A 712 26.18 -7.93 5.97
C ALA A 712 25.48 -6.58 6.14
N ARG A 713 25.43 -5.76 5.08
CA ARG A 713 24.84 -4.41 5.08
C ARG A 713 24.26 -4.06 3.72
N TYR A 714 23.24 -3.19 3.69
CA TYR A 714 22.65 -2.68 2.45
C TYR A 714 23.16 -1.28 2.08
N SER A 715 23.81 -0.58 3.02
CA SER A 715 24.41 0.77 2.88
C SER A 715 25.55 0.91 1.85
N GLN A 716 25.93 -0.17 1.17
CA GLN A 716 27.10 -0.23 0.29
C GLN A 716 26.77 -0.74 -1.14
N ASN A 717 25.97 -1.79 -1.25
CA ASN A 717 25.60 -2.43 -2.53
C ASN A 717 24.12 -2.24 -2.88
N GLY A 718 23.35 -1.58 -2.01
CA GLY A 718 21.91 -1.41 -2.11
C GLY A 718 21.12 -2.47 -1.36
N VAL A 719 19.79 -2.30 -1.39
CA VAL A 719 18.79 -3.18 -0.78
C VAL A 719 18.39 -4.26 -1.79
N PRO A 720 18.33 -5.55 -1.40
CA PRO A 720 17.92 -6.65 -2.28
C PRO A 720 16.49 -6.49 -2.81
N VAL A 721 16.23 -6.97 -4.04
CA VAL A 721 14.87 -6.97 -4.63
C VAL A 721 13.88 -7.76 -3.76
N GLU A 722 14.37 -8.80 -3.12
CA GLU A 722 13.65 -9.63 -2.16
C GLU A 722 13.14 -8.81 -0.95
N VAL A 723 13.86 -7.75 -0.55
CA VAL A 723 13.48 -6.84 0.54
C VAL A 723 12.58 -5.71 0.01
N MET A 724 12.88 -5.14 -1.16
CA MET A 724 12.07 -4.05 -1.74
C MET A 724 10.64 -4.51 -2.10
N VAL A 725 10.49 -5.70 -2.69
CA VAL A 725 9.16 -6.31 -2.97
C VAL A 725 8.42 -6.61 -1.66
N LYS A 726 9.13 -7.09 -0.61
CA LYS A 726 8.52 -7.30 0.70
C LYS A 726 8.05 -5.99 1.34
N LEU A 727 8.76 -4.87 1.13
CA LEU A 727 8.29 -3.55 1.58
C LEU A 727 6.99 -3.15 0.86
N ALA A 728 6.99 -3.24 -0.48
CA ALA A 728 5.85 -2.89 -1.32
C ALA A 728 4.58 -3.68 -0.92
N ASN A 729 4.68 -5.00 -0.77
CA ASN A 729 3.58 -5.83 -0.29
C ASN A 729 3.17 -5.47 1.16
N GLN A 730 4.12 -5.34 2.09
CA GLN A 730 3.80 -5.09 3.50
C GLN A 730 3.16 -3.70 3.74
N ALA A 731 3.53 -2.70 2.94
CA ALA A 731 3.03 -1.33 3.07
C ALA A 731 1.76 -1.07 2.24
N ASP A 732 1.35 -2.01 1.38
CA ASP A 732 0.25 -1.86 0.41
C ASP A 732 0.54 -0.84 -0.73
N ILE A 733 1.76 -0.83 -1.29
CA ILE A 733 2.25 0.25 -2.19
C ILE A 733 2.82 -0.28 -3.52
N ASP A 734 2.62 0.43 -4.63
CA ASP A 734 3.22 0.10 -5.94
C ASP A 734 4.73 0.42 -5.97
N PRO A 735 5.61 -0.52 -6.34
CA PRO A 735 7.04 -0.26 -6.47
C PRO A 735 7.42 0.42 -7.79
N TRP A 736 8.33 1.39 -7.71
CA TRP A 736 9.06 1.94 -8.85
C TRP A 736 10.53 1.55 -8.77
N PHE A 737 10.97 0.72 -9.71
CA PHE A 737 12.34 0.23 -9.80
C PHE A 737 13.15 0.93 -10.89
N THR A 738 14.33 1.41 -10.52
CA THR A 738 15.24 2.10 -11.43
C THR A 738 16.40 1.18 -11.79
N MET A 739 16.32 0.55 -12.96
CA MET A 739 17.24 -0.50 -13.40
C MET A 739 18.68 0.03 -13.58
N PRO A 740 19.73 -0.71 -13.17
CA PRO A 740 21.12 -0.28 -13.37
C PRO A 740 21.43 -0.06 -14.86
N HIS A 741 22.07 1.07 -15.18
CA HIS A 741 22.40 1.45 -16.56
C HIS A 741 23.24 0.41 -17.32
N ALA A 742 24.06 -0.37 -16.61
CA ALA A 742 24.93 -1.42 -17.16
C ALA A 742 24.34 -2.85 -17.02
N ALA A 743 23.09 -3.00 -16.56
CA ALA A 743 22.44 -4.30 -16.37
C ALA A 743 22.30 -5.08 -17.68
N SER A 744 22.74 -6.34 -17.66
CA SER A 744 22.56 -7.29 -18.75
C SER A 744 21.10 -7.73 -18.90
N ASN A 745 20.74 -8.29 -20.05
CA ASN A 745 19.38 -8.79 -20.27
C ASN A 745 18.99 -9.88 -19.26
N ASP A 746 19.95 -10.69 -18.81
CA ASP A 746 19.73 -11.72 -17.79
C ASP A 746 19.51 -11.13 -16.39
N TYR A 747 20.18 -10.03 -16.03
CA TYR A 747 19.87 -9.27 -14.82
C TYR A 747 18.41 -8.79 -14.88
N ILE A 748 18.03 -8.10 -15.96
CA ILE A 748 16.69 -7.52 -16.14
C ILE A 748 15.61 -8.61 -16.10
N ALA A 749 15.82 -9.72 -16.82
CA ALA A 749 14.85 -10.81 -16.87
C ALA A 749 14.70 -11.54 -15.54
N ASN A 750 15.79 -11.75 -14.78
CA ASN A 750 15.72 -12.33 -13.44
C ASN A 750 15.04 -11.39 -12.43
N PHE A 751 15.30 -10.09 -12.52
CA PHE A 751 14.63 -9.08 -11.70
C PHE A 751 13.12 -9.06 -11.98
N ALA A 752 12.74 -8.98 -13.27
CA ALA A 752 11.34 -8.99 -13.69
C ALA A 752 10.61 -10.27 -13.27
N ARG A 753 11.23 -11.44 -13.43
CA ARG A 753 10.68 -12.72 -12.92
C ARG A 753 10.47 -12.70 -11.41
N TYR A 754 11.47 -12.27 -10.65
CA TYR A 754 11.35 -12.21 -9.19
C TYR A 754 10.17 -11.30 -8.78
N VAL A 755 10.06 -10.10 -9.36
CA VAL A 755 8.96 -9.18 -9.06
C VAL A 755 7.61 -9.79 -9.47
N ARG A 756 7.47 -10.33 -10.68
CA ARG A 756 6.24 -11.00 -11.15
C ARG A 756 5.77 -12.11 -10.19
N ASP A 757 6.72 -12.90 -9.68
CA ASP A 757 6.41 -14.10 -8.89
C ASP A 757 6.17 -13.80 -7.40
N ASN A 758 6.54 -12.60 -6.91
CA ASN A 758 6.50 -12.25 -5.48
C ASN A 758 5.76 -10.94 -5.15
N LEU A 759 5.45 -10.08 -6.12
CA LEU A 759 4.63 -8.88 -5.93
C LEU A 759 3.15 -9.25 -5.92
N GLU A 760 2.37 -8.66 -5.01
CA GLU A 760 0.95 -8.96 -4.86
C GLU A 760 0.13 -8.70 -6.13
N SER A 761 -0.89 -9.53 -6.37
CA SER A 761 -1.59 -9.58 -7.66
C SER A 761 -2.42 -8.34 -8.00
N GLY A 762 -2.62 -7.40 -7.07
CA GLY A 762 -3.28 -6.11 -7.32
C GLY A 762 -2.35 -4.96 -7.72
N ARG A 763 -1.03 -5.10 -7.52
CA ARG A 763 -0.05 -4.01 -7.71
C ARG A 763 0.28 -3.76 -9.19
N LYS A 764 0.65 -2.52 -9.51
CA LYS A 764 1.44 -2.18 -10.69
C LYS A 764 2.92 -2.21 -10.35
N VAL A 765 3.78 -2.10 -11.35
CA VAL A 765 5.22 -1.89 -11.17
C VAL A 765 5.72 -0.87 -12.19
N TYR A 766 6.30 0.21 -11.71
CA TYR A 766 6.91 1.24 -12.56
C TYR A 766 8.37 0.88 -12.83
N VAL A 767 8.80 0.95 -14.09
CA VAL A 767 10.15 0.53 -14.49
C VAL A 767 10.83 1.61 -15.32
N GLU A 768 12.01 2.02 -14.87
CA GLU A 768 12.81 3.10 -15.43
C GLU A 768 14.24 2.61 -15.69
N LEU A 769 14.86 2.98 -16.82
CA LEU A 769 16.27 2.69 -17.06
C LEU A 769 17.18 3.77 -16.47
N SER A 770 17.69 3.52 -15.25
CA SER A 770 18.64 4.37 -14.52
C SER A 770 18.13 5.80 -14.25
N ASN A 771 18.70 6.45 -13.24
CA ASN A 771 18.39 7.86 -12.97
C ASN A 771 19.07 8.78 -13.99
N GLU A 772 18.30 9.74 -14.53
CA GLU A 772 18.71 10.87 -15.38
C GLU A 772 19.83 10.57 -16.40
N LEU A 773 19.66 9.58 -17.28
CA LEU A 773 20.68 9.28 -18.30
C LEU A 773 20.92 10.44 -19.30
N TRP A 774 20.02 11.42 -19.34
CA TRP A 774 20.17 12.67 -20.07
C TRP A 774 21.12 13.68 -19.40
N ASN A 775 21.47 13.52 -18.12
CA ASN A 775 22.29 14.46 -17.36
C ASN A 775 23.80 14.11 -17.46
N VAL A 776 24.56 14.94 -18.19
CA VAL A 776 26.01 14.75 -18.41
C VAL A 776 26.87 14.86 -17.13
N GLY A 777 26.32 15.36 -16.02
CA GLY A 777 27.00 15.39 -14.73
C GLY A 777 27.31 13.98 -14.20
N PHE A 778 26.43 13.02 -14.47
CA PHE A 778 26.56 11.64 -13.99
C PHE A 778 27.49 10.79 -14.84
N LYS A 779 28.24 9.87 -14.21
CA LYS A 779 29.15 8.97 -14.94
C LYS A 779 28.38 7.95 -15.78
N GLN A 780 27.20 7.50 -15.34
CA GLN A 780 26.37 6.59 -16.15
C GLN A 780 25.98 7.20 -17.51
N SER A 781 25.73 8.52 -17.58
CA SER A 781 25.40 9.21 -18.82
C SER A 781 26.56 9.21 -19.82
N LYS A 782 27.79 9.34 -19.31
CA LYS A 782 29.03 9.22 -20.10
C LYS A 782 29.26 7.78 -20.56
N TRP A 783 29.05 6.79 -19.69
CA TRP A 783 29.12 5.38 -20.06
C TRP A 783 28.13 5.01 -21.17
N VAL A 784 26.91 5.56 -21.14
CA VAL A 784 25.90 5.37 -22.18
C VAL A 784 26.35 5.94 -23.51
N LEU A 785 26.92 7.14 -23.53
CA LEU A 785 27.49 7.73 -24.75
C LEU A 785 28.62 6.86 -25.34
N GLU A 786 29.48 6.29 -24.49
CA GLU A 786 30.53 5.36 -24.95
C GLU A 786 29.96 4.05 -25.52
N GLN A 787 28.84 3.53 -25.02
CA GLN A 787 28.17 2.39 -25.66
C GLN A 787 27.51 2.80 -26.98
N ALA A 788 26.93 4.00 -27.05
CA ALA A 788 26.33 4.54 -28.27
C ALA A 788 27.36 4.69 -29.41
N LYS A 789 28.56 5.22 -29.08
CA LYS A 789 29.69 5.35 -30.03
C LYS A 789 30.21 4.00 -30.53
N LYS A 790 30.18 2.95 -29.69
CA LYS A 790 30.52 1.57 -30.11
C LYS A 790 29.42 0.91 -30.95
N LEU A 791 28.16 1.20 -30.67
CA LEU A 791 27.02 0.61 -31.37
C LEU A 791 26.82 1.22 -32.77
N TRP A 792 27.12 2.51 -32.93
CA TRP A 792 26.99 3.25 -34.19
C TRP A 792 28.31 3.94 -34.59
N PRO A 793 29.37 3.17 -34.88
CA PRO A 793 30.65 3.72 -35.31
C PRO A 793 30.48 4.47 -36.64
N GLY A 794 30.93 5.73 -36.68
CA GLY A 794 30.79 6.59 -37.87
C GLY A 794 29.46 7.33 -37.98
N SER A 795 28.61 7.33 -36.95
CA SER A 795 27.44 8.21 -36.89
C SER A 795 27.84 9.69 -36.99
N ASN A 796 27.04 10.49 -37.72
CA ASN A 796 27.19 11.94 -37.84
C ASN A 796 26.34 12.73 -36.83
N LYS A 797 25.57 12.05 -35.97
CA LYS A 797 24.76 12.68 -34.92
C LYS A 797 25.66 13.29 -33.84
N SER A 798 25.17 14.35 -33.18
CA SER A 798 25.85 14.93 -32.02
C SER A 798 25.91 13.95 -30.85
N ASP A 799 26.87 14.13 -29.94
CA ASP A 799 26.96 13.36 -28.68
C ASP A 799 25.68 13.48 -27.82
N TYR A 800 24.91 14.57 -27.98
CA TYR A 800 23.60 14.73 -27.34
C TYR A 800 22.56 13.76 -27.94
N GLU A 801 22.37 13.79 -29.26
CA GLU A 801 21.41 12.92 -29.98
C GLU A 801 21.79 11.45 -29.84
N LEU A 802 23.05 11.11 -30.11
CA LEU A 802 23.55 9.73 -30.14
C LEU A 802 23.37 9.02 -28.79
N ARG A 803 23.59 9.76 -27.70
CA ARG A 803 23.37 9.28 -26.32
C ARG A 803 21.89 9.05 -26.05
N LEU A 804 21.02 10.01 -26.37
CA LEU A 804 19.57 9.87 -26.14
C LEU A 804 18.96 8.77 -27.01
N ASP A 805 19.45 8.56 -28.22
CA ASP A 805 19.09 7.44 -29.07
C ASP A 805 19.44 6.09 -28.42
N TYR A 806 20.59 5.97 -27.76
CA TYR A 806 20.93 4.78 -26.97
C TYR A 806 20.04 4.63 -25.75
N VAL A 807 19.75 5.71 -25.01
CA VAL A 807 18.83 5.68 -23.85
C VAL A 807 17.46 5.18 -24.29
N SER A 808 16.90 5.75 -25.37
CA SER A 808 15.63 5.34 -25.97
C SER A 808 15.66 3.84 -26.30
N LYS A 809 16.64 3.40 -27.11
CA LYS A 809 16.80 1.99 -27.51
C LYS A 809 16.92 1.05 -26.31
N ARG A 810 17.76 1.37 -25.33
CA ARG A 810 17.99 0.50 -24.18
C ARG A 810 16.77 0.47 -23.25
N THR A 811 16.03 1.57 -23.14
CA THR A 811 14.78 1.61 -22.37
C THR A 811 13.73 0.70 -23.01
N THR A 812 13.54 0.76 -24.34
CA THR A 812 12.59 -0.13 -25.02
C THR A 812 12.99 -1.61 -24.92
N GLU A 813 14.28 -1.95 -24.99
CA GLU A 813 14.76 -3.32 -24.74
C GLU A 813 14.44 -3.82 -23.33
N VAL A 814 14.67 -2.98 -22.30
CA VAL A 814 14.35 -3.34 -20.91
C VAL A 814 12.85 -3.54 -20.75
N MET A 815 12.02 -2.63 -21.28
CA MET A 815 10.56 -2.78 -21.20
C MET A 815 10.07 -4.03 -21.91
N GLN A 816 10.57 -4.34 -23.11
CA GLN A 816 10.22 -5.57 -23.83
C GLN A 816 10.62 -6.86 -23.08
N ILE A 817 11.69 -6.83 -22.28
CA ILE A 817 12.04 -7.94 -21.38
C ILE A 817 11.00 -8.05 -20.25
N TRP A 818 10.63 -6.94 -19.60
CA TRP A 818 9.60 -6.96 -18.56
C TRP A 818 8.24 -7.44 -19.09
N ASP A 819 7.80 -6.89 -20.23
CA ASP A 819 6.59 -7.30 -20.97
C ASP A 819 6.56 -8.82 -21.23
N LYS A 820 7.70 -9.35 -21.71
CA LYS A 820 7.88 -10.78 -22.00
C LYS A 820 7.79 -11.64 -20.75
N GLU A 821 8.46 -11.25 -19.66
CA GLU A 821 8.46 -12.05 -18.44
C GLU A 821 7.10 -11.96 -17.72
N PHE A 822 6.41 -10.82 -17.71
CA PHE A 822 5.07 -10.67 -17.14
C PHE A 822 3.96 -11.31 -18.00
N GLY A 823 4.15 -11.43 -19.32
CA GLY A 823 3.27 -12.17 -20.22
C GLY A 823 1.83 -11.67 -20.18
N ALA A 824 0.89 -12.51 -19.73
CA ALA A 824 -0.52 -12.15 -19.61
C ALA A 824 -0.81 -11.05 -18.56
N SER A 825 0.14 -10.78 -17.65
CA SER A 825 0.03 -9.72 -16.63
C SER A 825 0.81 -8.45 -16.99
N LYS A 826 1.26 -8.30 -18.25
CA LYS A 826 2.14 -7.19 -18.66
C LYS A 826 1.51 -5.81 -18.53
N ASP A 827 0.18 -5.70 -18.58
CA ASP A 827 -0.56 -4.44 -18.36
C ASP A 827 -0.40 -3.88 -16.92
N LYS A 828 0.28 -4.59 -16.02
CA LYS A 828 0.72 -4.10 -14.70
C LYS A 828 2.08 -3.38 -14.73
N VAL A 829 2.88 -3.61 -15.77
CA VAL A 829 4.18 -2.95 -15.94
C VAL A 829 3.89 -1.58 -16.54
N ILE A 830 4.33 -0.52 -15.87
CA ILE A 830 4.27 0.86 -16.38
C ILE A 830 5.67 1.24 -16.83
N GLY A 831 5.88 1.25 -18.15
CA GLY A 831 7.18 1.55 -18.72
C GLY A 831 7.44 3.04 -18.84
N VAL A 832 8.51 3.51 -18.19
CA VAL A 832 8.78 4.94 -18.02
C VAL A 832 9.97 5.41 -18.85
N MET A 833 9.72 6.40 -19.72
CA MET A 833 10.76 7.15 -20.42
C MET A 833 11.13 8.42 -19.64
N ALA A 834 12.34 8.50 -19.07
CA ALA A 834 12.75 9.63 -18.21
C ALA A 834 13.31 10.83 -19.03
N GLY A 835 12.58 11.95 -19.01
CA GLY A 835 12.96 13.24 -19.62
C GLY A 835 13.41 14.29 -18.60
N GLN A 836 13.56 15.54 -19.05
CA GLN A 836 13.96 16.69 -18.23
C GLN A 836 12.91 17.80 -18.31
N ALA A 837 12.36 18.25 -17.17
CA ALA A 837 11.31 19.27 -17.14
C ALA A 837 11.73 20.58 -17.84
N ALA A 838 12.93 21.08 -17.56
CA ALA A 838 13.45 22.30 -18.15
C ALA A 838 13.84 22.17 -19.65
N ASN A 839 13.82 20.96 -20.24
CA ASN A 839 14.19 20.74 -21.64
C ASN A 839 13.35 19.64 -22.31
N ILE A 840 12.20 20.06 -22.85
CA ILE A 840 11.31 19.23 -23.66
C ILE A 840 11.96 18.66 -24.94
N GLY A 841 13.11 19.18 -25.37
CA GLY A 841 13.88 18.60 -26.48
C GLY A 841 14.40 17.19 -26.16
N ILE A 842 14.65 16.88 -24.88
CA ILE A 842 15.11 15.55 -24.44
C ILE A 842 13.97 14.55 -24.54
N ALA A 843 12.79 14.92 -24.03
CA ALA A 843 11.55 14.17 -24.17
C ALA A 843 11.25 13.82 -25.64
N LYS A 844 11.27 14.83 -26.53
CA LYS A 844 11.00 14.68 -27.96
C LYS A 844 12.02 13.78 -28.66
N GLN A 845 13.31 13.87 -28.33
CA GLN A 845 14.33 12.98 -28.88
C GLN A 845 14.11 11.53 -28.43
N LEU A 846 13.86 11.29 -27.13
CA LEU A 846 13.69 9.94 -26.59
C LEU A 846 12.48 9.20 -27.21
N LEU A 847 11.38 9.91 -27.43
CA LEU A 847 10.16 9.37 -28.04
C LEU A 847 10.19 9.27 -29.57
N SER A 848 11.19 9.85 -30.24
CA SER A 848 11.33 9.81 -31.70
C SER A 848 11.75 8.45 -32.27
N TYR A 849 12.40 7.61 -31.44
CA TYR A 849 12.99 6.32 -31.83
C TYR A 849 13.95 6.40 -33.04
N ASN A 850 14.65 7.53 -33.21
CA ASN A 850 15.58 7.84 -34.31
C ASN A 850 16.79 6.86 -34.47
N TRP A 851 16.89 5.83 -33.64
CA TRP A 851 17.85 4.73 -33.72
C TRP A 851 17.41 3.58 -34.65
N THR A 852 16.16 3.58 -35.13
CA THR A 852 15.63 2.61 -36.10
C THR A 852 14.98 3.30 -37.31
N SER A 853 15.04 2.67 -38.48
CA SER A 853 14.30 3.10 -39.68
C SER A 853 12.86 2.58 -39.73
N GLN A 854 12.49 1.71 -38.78
CA GLN A 854 11.14 1.13 -38.65
C GLN A 854 10.67 1.29 -37.19
N PRO A 855 10.34 2.51 -36.75
CA PRO A 855 9.84 2.74 -35.40
C PRO A 855 8.46 2.11 -35.21
N GLN A 856 8.23 1.50 -34.05
CA GLN A 856 6.93 1.00 -33.61
C GLN A 856 6.25 2.02 -32.67
N SER A 857 4.95 1.84 -32.41
CA SER A 857 4.21 2.62 -31.42
C SER A 857 4.76 2.46 -30.01
N HIS A 858 4.63 3.47 -29.14
CA HIS A 858 5.04 3.41 -27.72
C HIS A 858 4.57 2.13 -27.00
N LYS A 859 3.30 1.75 -27.17
CA LYS A 859 2.71 0.50 -26.63
C LYS A 859 3.39 -0.79 -27.09
N ALA A 860 3.98 -0.83 -28.29
CA ALA A 860 4.72 -2.00 -28.80
C ALA A 860 6.15 -2.09 -28.24
N TYR A 861 6.66 -0.98 -27.72
CA TYR A 861 7.89 -0.91 -26.96
C TYR A 861 7.67 -1.02 -25.43
N GLY A 862 6.43 -1.20 -24.97
CA GLY A 862 6.10 -1.19 -23.54
C GLY A 862 6.38 0.16 -22.87
N ILE A 863 6.12 1.28 -23.56
CA ILE A 863 6.24 2.63 -23.01
C ILE A 863 4.85 3.21 -22.83
N ASP A 864 4.49 3.49 -21.57
CA ASP A 864 3.18 3.97 -21.14
C ASP A 864 3.23 5.41 -20.62
N ALA A 865 4.42 5.84 -20.18
CA ALA A 865 4.63 7.13 -19.53
C ALA A 865 5.89 7.83 -20.03
N ILE A 866 5.81 9.17 -20.09
CA ILE A 866 6.97 10.03 -19.95
C ILE A 866 7.01 10.59 -18.54
N ALA A 867 8.19 10.56 -17.90
CA ALA A 867 8.38 11.12 -16.58
C ALA A 867 9.40 12.27 -16.59
N ILE A 868 9.19 13.27 -15.72
CA ILE A 868 10.09 14.44 -15.56
C ILE A 868 10.42 14.71 -14.09
N ALA A 869 11.36 15.63 -13.85
CA ALA A 869 11.66 16.19 -12.53
C ALA A 869 11.32 17.70 -12.50
N PRO A 870 10.07 18.11 -12.19
CA PRO A 870 9.61 19.49 -12.38
C PRO A 870 9.91 20.37 -11.16
N TYR A 871 11.14 20.33 -10.65
CA TYR A 871 11.59 21.13 -9.51
C TYR A 871 11.39 22.63 -9.71
N TYR A 872 10.98 23.36 -8.66
CA TYR A 872 10.98 24.82 -8.64
C TYR A 872 12.19 25.40 -7.88
N GLY A 873 12.63 26.60 -8.24
CA GLY A 873 13.60 27.37 -7.45
C GLY A 873 15.09 27.10 -7.72
N TYR A 874 15.45 26.21 -8.66
CA TYR A 874 16.85 25.88 -9.01
C TYR A 874 17.74 27.13 -9.24
N TYR A 875 17.23 28.14 -9.94
CA TYR A 875 17.99 29.36 -10.26
C TYR A 875 18.35 30.20 -9.01
N LEU A 876 17.62 30.05 -7.89
CA LEU A 876 17.94 30.74 -6.64
C LEU A 876 19.30 30.28 -6.09
N GLY A 877 19.66 29.02 -6.33
CA GLY A 877 20.91 28.42 -5.90
C GLY A 877 22.14 28.79 -6.73
N THR A 878 22.00 29.47 -7.86
CA THR A 878 23.11 29.68 -8.80
C THR A 878 24.08 30.76 -8.32
N PRO A 879 25.41 30.61 -8.54
CA PRO A 879 26.42 31.58 -8.12
C PRO A 879 26.14 33.04 -8.53
N SER A 880 25.45 33.25 -9.66
CA SER A 880 25.02 34.56 -10.16
C SER A 880 24.04 35.31 -9.26
N ASN A 881 23.22 34.61 -8.46
CA ASN A 881 22.16 35.21 -7.64
C ASN A 881 22.55 35.33 -6.16
N ILE A 882 23.58 34.61 -5.70
CA ILE A 882 23.93 34.47 -4.28
C ILE A 882 24.23 35.80 -3.60
N SER A 883 24.96 36.71 -4.26
CA SER A 883 25.27 38.02 -3.66
C SER A 883 24.01 38.85 -3.35
N GLN A 884 22.97 38.74 -4.20
CA GLN A 884 21.70 39.43 -3.98
C GLN A 884 20.90 38.76 -2.84
N ILE A 885 20.84 37.42 -2.82
CA ILE A 885 20.13 36.62 -1.80
C ILE A 885 20.78 36.75 -0.42
N GLU A 886 22.12 36.71 -0.33
CA GLU A 886 22.85 37.00 0.91
C GLU A 886 22.56 38.44 1.40
N GLY A 887 22.34 39.38 0.49
CA GLY A 887 21.84 40.70 0.82
C GLY A 887 20.49 40.68 1.52
N TRP A 888 19.59 39.76 1.17
CA TRP A 888 18.27 39.61 1.81
C TRP A 888 18.36 39.08 3.24
N THR A 889 19.39 38.29 3.59
CA THR A 889 19.53 37.71 4.94
C THR A 889 19.78 38.75 6.03
N ARG A 890 19.91 40.03 5.65
CA ARG A 890 20.09 41.20 6.52
C ARG A 890 18.77 41.93 6.81
N ASP A 891 17.67 41.53 6.16
CA ASP A 891 16.32 41.99 6.49
C ASP A 891 15.88 41.48 7.87
N ALA A 892 14.91 42.15 8.49
CA ALA A 892 14.47 41.86 9.86
C ALA A 892 13.87 40.45 10.06
N ASP A 893 13.38 39.81 8.99
CA ASP A 893 12.86 38.44 8.99
C ASP A 893 13.88 37.40 8.48
N GLY A 894 15.16 37.80 8.34
CA GLY A 894 16.21 36.95 7.78
C GLY A 894 16.10 36.75 6.25
N GLY A 895 15.28 37.51 5.54
CA GLY A 895 15.11 37.46 4.09
C GLY A 895 14.01 36.53 3.59
N LEU A 896 13.23 35.92 4.50
CA LEU A 896 12.19 34.95 4.17
C LEU A 896 11.11 35.54 3.26
N LYS A 897 10.60 36.75 3.54
CA LYS A 897 9.58 37.40 2.70
C LYS A 897 10.05 37.57 1.27
N LYS A 898 11.27 38.11 1.06
CA LYS A 898 11.84 38.27 -0.28
C LYS A 898 11.99 36.95 -1.03
N LEU A 899 12.37 35.88 -0.32
CA LEU A 899 12.44 34.54 -0.90
C LEU A 899 11.06 34.00 -1.30
N PHE A 900 10.03 34.14 -0.44
CA PHE A 900 8.67 33.70 -0.76
C PHE A 900 8.00 34.56 -1.85
N ASP A 901 8.26 35.88 -1.87
CA ASP A 901 7.86 36.78 -2.97
C ASP A 901 8.50 36.31 -4.30
N GLU A 902 9.80 35.99 -4.31
CA GLU A 902 10.49 35.50 -5.51
C GLU A 902 10.01 34.11 -5.96
N LEU A 903 9.63 33.23 -5.02
CA LEU A 903 9.07 31.91 -5.35
C LEU A 903 7.70 32.00 -6.04
N THR A 904 6.85 32.93 -5.60
CA THR A 904 5.42 32.99 -5.95
C THR A 904 5.05 34.08 -6.97
N GLN A 905 5.79 35.19 -7.00
CA GLN A 905 5.52 36.37 -7.85
C GLN A 905 6.72 36.71 -8.74
N GLY A 906 7.94 36.45 -8.27
CA GLY A 906 9.19 36.80 -8.94
C GLY A 906 9.47 38.31 -8.91
N GLY A 907 10.53 38.72 -9.62
CA GLY A 907 10.90 40.13 -9.78
C GLY A 907 11.62 40.74 -8.57
N VAL A 908 11.97 39.95 -7.56
CA VAL A 908 12.86 40.35 -6.46
C VAL A 908 14.32 40.19 -6.90
N LEU A 909 14.64 39.12 -7.63
CA LEU A 909 15.91 38.95 -8.33
C LEU A 909 15.90 39.70 -9.66
N GLN A 910 17.01 40.40 -9.96
CA GLN A 910 17.13 41.20 -11.19
C GLN A 910 17.05 40.37 -12.48
N ASN A 911 17.46 39.10 -12.41
CA ASN A 911 17.49 38.16 -13.53
C ASN A 911 16.63 36.90 -13.24
N GLY A 912 15.59 37.04 -12.42
CA GLY A 912 14.63 35.96 -12.16
C GLY A 912 13.69 35.71 -13.35
N PRO A 913 13.07 34.52 -13.44
CA PRO A 913 11.99 34.25 -14.39
C PRO A 913 10.76 35.12 -14.08
N SER A 914 10.05 35.52 -15.13
CA SER A 914 8.79 36.27 -14.98
C SER A 914 7.73 35.38 -14.29
N GLY A 915 7.10 35.89 -13.23
CA GLY A 915 6.17 35.12 -12.39
C GLY A 915 6.85 34.23 -11.33
N GLY A 916 8.18 34.28 -11.21
CA GLY A 916 8.91 33.57 -10.16
C GLY A 916 9.09 32.07 -10.40
N ALA A 917 9.55 31.39 -9.37
CA ALA A 917 9.97 29.99 -9.44
C ALA A 917 8.83 29.01 -9.79
N LEU A 918 7.64 29.23 -9.23
CA LEU A 918 6.48 28.36 -9.47
C LEU A 918 5.97 28.49 -10.90
N GLN A 919 5.80 29.72 -11.40
CA GLN A 919 5.33 29.95 -12.78
C GLN A 919 6.28 29.35 -13.83
N GLN A 920 7.59 29.35 -13.56
CA GLN A 920 8.59 28.64 -14.38
C GLN A 920 8.34 27.12 -14.41
N ALA A 921 8.15 26.49 -13.24
CA ALA A 921 7.87 25.06 -13.15
C ALA A 921 6.53 24.70 -13.83
N TYR A 922 5.49 25.52 -13.67
CA TYR A 922 4.18 25.32 -14.31
C TYR A 922 4.28 25.36 -15.83
N GLY A 923 5.10 26.26 -16.41
CA GLY A 923 5.37 26.28 -17.84
C GLY A 923 6.03 25.00 -18.35
N TRP A 924 6.95 24.42 -17.57
CA TRP A 924 7.58 23.13 -17.88
C TRP A 924 6.61 21.96 -17.79
N MET A 925 5.76 21.91 -16.74
CA MET A 925 4.71 20.92 -16.58
C MET A 925 3.72 20.96 -17.75
N ALA A 926 3.17 22.14 -18.07
CA ALA A 926 2.19 22.31 -19.14
C ALA A 926 2.73 21.87 -20.50
N SER A 927 3.97 22.27 -20.83
CA SER A 927 4.63 21.86 -22.09
C SER A 927 4.79 20.33 -22.19
N HIS A 928 5.04 19.64 -21.08
CA HIS A 928 5.15 18.18 -21.06
C HIS A 928 3.80 17.48 -21.03
N ALA A 929 2.77 18.09 -20.44
CA ALA A 929 1.40 17.58 -20.46
C ALA A 929 0.81 17.62 -21.88
N GLU A 930 1.05 18.71 -22.61
CA GLU A 930 0.73 18.81 -24.04
C GLU A 930 1.42 17.72 -24.87
N LEU A 931 2.69 17.44 -24.60
CA LEU A 931 3.43 16.37 -25.27
C LEU A 931 2.86 14.99 -24.92
N ALA A 932 2.60 14.70 -23.64
CA ALA A 932 2.03 13.43 -23.19
C ALA A 932 0.64 13.20 -23.81
N LYS A 933 -0.25 14.21 -23.78
CA LYS A 933 -1.58 14.20 -24.44
C LYS A 933 -1.46 13.95 -25.95
N LYS A 934 -0.44 14.54 -26.62
CA LYS A 934 -0.19 14.35 -28.05
C LYS A 934 0.32 12.94 -28.41
N GLU A 935 1.26 12.40 -27.64
CA GLU A 935 1.84 11.07 -27.93
C GLU A 935 1.01 9.90 -27.33
N GLY A 936 -0.08 10.20 -26.60
CA GLY A 936 -0.97 9.20 -26.00
C GLY A 936 -0.36 8.50 -24.78
N LEU A 937 0.47 9.21 -24.02
CA LEU A 937 1.20 8.72 -22.85
C LEU A 937 0.72 9.40 -21.56
N GLN A 938 0.99 8.78 -20.42
CA GLN A 938 0.88 9.45 -19.12
C GLN A 938 2.04 10.43 -18.93
N LEU A 939 1.78 11.55 -18.24
CA LEU A 939 2.82 12.41 -17.68
C LEU A 939 3.01 12.06 -16.19
N LEU A 940 4.20 11.62 -15.80
CA LEU A 940 4.56 11.30 -14.42
C LEU A 940 5.69 12.23 -13.91
N ALA A 941 5.88 12.31 -12.60
CA ALA A 941 7.10 12.89 -12.02
C ALA A 941 7.92 11.80 -11.32
N TYR A 942 9.17 11.57 -11.74
CA TYR A 942 10.05 10.58 -11.06
C TYR A 942 10.69 11.14 -9.78
N GLU A 943 10.73 12.47 -9.67
CA GLU A 943 11.02 13.23 -8.46
C GLU A 943 10.50 14.67 -8.64
N GLY A 944 10.42 15.47 -7.58
CA GLY A 944 9.99 16.86 -7.68
C GLY A 944 9.86 17.58 -6.34
N GLY A 945 9.30 18.79 -6.37
CA GLY A 945 9.20 19.70 -5.23
C GLY A 945 10.21 20.86 -5.28
N SER A 946 10.65 21.29 -4.10
CA SER A 946 11.54 22.45 -3.90
C SER A 946 13.01 22.13 -4.19
N HIS A 947 13.64 22.85 -5.13
CA HIS A 947 15.10 22.91 -5.31
C HIS A 947 15.66 24.26 -4.80
N VAL A 948 15.15 24.74 -3.67
CA VAL A 948 15.66 25.93 -2.97
C VAL A 948 16.92 25.55 -2.19
N THR A 949 18.03 25.36 -2.90
CA THR A 949 19.34 25.00 -2.34
C THR A 949 20.47 25.63 -3.13
N GLY A 950 21.62 25.89 -2.49
CA GLY A 950 22.83 26.33 -3.20
C GLY A 950 23.38 25.23 -4.11
N ILE A 951 23.98 25.64 -5.24
CA ILE A 951 24.71 24.78 -6.18
C ILE A 951 25.99 25.46 -6.71
N ASN A 952 26.93 24.65 -7.19
CA ASN A 952 28.19 25.10 -7.81
C ASN A 952 29.04 26.01 -6.90
N GLY A 953 29.13 25.68 -5.62
CA GLY A 953 29.85 26.43 -4.58
C GLY A 953 28.98 27.40 -3.78
N ALA A 954 27.74 27.68 -4.20
CA ALA A 954 26.80 28.49 -3.43
C ALA A 954 26.40 27.81 -2.10
N GLU A 955 26.34 26.49 -2.08
CA GLU A 955 26.09 25.66 -0.91
C GLU A 955 27.09 25.87 0.25
N ASP A 956 28.27 26.44 -0.01
CA ASP A 956 29.25 26.77 1.04
C ASP A 956 28.95 28.13 1.71
N ASN A 957 27.97 28.90 1.23
CA ASN A 957 27.52 30.13 1.87
C ASN A 957 26.54 29.81 3.02
N ALA A 958 27.01 29.98 4.26
CA ALA A 958 26.24 29.67 5.45
C ALA A 958 24.98 30.54 5.64
N ALA A 959 24.99 31.80 5.15
CA ALA A 959 23.86 32.71 5.30
C ALA A 959 22.69 32.29 4.40
N ILE A 960 22.95 32.00 3.11
CA ILE A 960 21.88 31.50 2.23
C ILE A 960 21.40 30.11 2.65
N THR A 961 22.32 29.25 3.10
CA THR A 961 21.97 27.88 3.54
C THR A 961 21.00 27.95 4.72
N LYS A 962 21.27 28.82 5.69
CA LYS A 962 20.37 29.06 6.82
C LYS A 962 19.01 29.63 6.39
N LEU A 963 18.97 30.58 5.45
CA LEU A 963 17.71 31.13 4.88
C LEU A 963 16.91 30.03 4.17
N PHE A 964 17.54 29.24 3.32
CA PHE A 964 16.89 28.15 2.58
C PHE A 964 16.37 27.05 3.52
N MET A 965 17.14 26.65 4.54
CA MET A 965 16.67 25.72 5.58
C MET A 965 15.48 26.28 6.36
N ALA A 966 15.53 27.57 6.75
CA ALA A 966 14.43 28.23 7.45
C ALA A 966 13.16 28.28 6.58
N ALA A 967 13.29 28.52 5.27
CA ALA A 967 12.16 28.53 4.35
C ALA A 967 11.47 27.16 4.23
N HIS A 968 12.21 26.06 4.29
CA HIS A 968 11.61 24.71 4.26
C HIS A 968 10.85 24.31 5.53
N ARG A 969 11.10 25.03 6.63
CA ARG A 969 10.43 24.87 7.93
C ARG A 969 9.34 25.93 8.17
N ASP A 970 9.15 26.87 7.24
CA ASP A 970 8.13 27.93 7.31
C ASP A 970 6.77 27.44 6.78
N ALA A 971 5.68 27.83 7.44
CA ALA A 971 4.32 27.43 7.07
C ALA A 971 3.95 27.76 5.61
N ARG A 972 4.49 28.87 5.06
CA ARG A 972 4.25 29.27 3.66
C ARG A 972 4.78 28.26 2.64
N MET A 973 5.74 27.42 3.01
CA MET A 973 6.21 26.34 2.14
C MET A 973 5.20 25.21 2.03
N GLY A 974 4.37 24.97 3.05
CA GLY A 974 3.26 24.02 2.97
C GLY A 974 2.23 24.44 1.94
N GLU A 975 1.78 25.69 2.00
CA GLU A 975 0.84 26.27 1.03
C GLU A 975 1.40 26.27 -0.40
N ILE A 976 2.70 26.56 -0.57
CA ILE A 976 3.37 26.41 -1.87
C ILE A 976 3.33 24.96 -2.39
N TYR A 977 3.51 23.96 -1.53
CA TYR A 977 3.40 22.55 -1.94
C TYR A 977 1.96 22.20 -2.36
N LYS A 978 0.93 22.77 -1.73
CA LYS A 978 -0.47 22.63 -2.14
C LYS A 978 -0.70 23.20 -3.53
N ASP A 979 -0.38 24.47 -3.75
CA ASP A 979 -0.52 25.13 -5.06
C ASP A 979 0.23 24.37 -6.16
N TYR A 980 1.46 23.94 -5.86
CA TYR A 980 2.34 23.25 -6.81
C TYR A 980 1.84 21.87 -7.21
N LEU A 981 1.39 21.06 -6.24
CA LEU A 981 0.84 19.72 -6.49
C LEU A 981 -0.56 19.80 -7.10
N GLN A 982 -1.42 20.72 -6.64
CA GLN A 982 -2.69 20.99 -7.31
C GLN A 982 -2.46 21.34 -8.78
N LYS A 983 -1.48 22.20 -9.08
CA LYS A 983 -1.20 22.60 -10.47
C LYS A 983 -0.72 21.46 -11.35
N TRP A 984 -0.01 20.49 -10.78
CA TRP A 984 0.36 19.27 -11.49
C TRP A 984 -0.88 18.47 -11.94
N TYR A 985 -1.84 18.24 -11.05
CA TYR A 985 -3.07 17.50 -11.38
C TYR A 985 -4.02 18.29 -12.29
N GLU A 986 -4.13 19.62 -12.12
CA GLU A 986 -4.88 20.50 -13.04
C GLU A 986 -4.39 20.41 -14.50
N LEU A 987 -3.09 20.15 -14.70
CA LEU A 987 -2.48 19.99 -16.02
C LEU A 987 -2.61 18.55 -16.57
N GLY A 988 -3.29 17.65 -15.85
CA GLY A 988 -3.44 16.24 -16.25
C GLY A 988 -2.22 15.37 -15.94
N GLY A 989 -1.37 15.77 -14.98
CA GLY A 989 -0.31 14.92 -14.44
C GLY A 989 -0.89 13.71 -13.69
N GLY A 990 -0.24 12.55 -13.84
CA GLY A 990 -0.52 11.32 -13.09
C GLY A 990 0.35 11.22 -11.82
N LEU A 991 0.84 10.02 -11.49
CA LEU A 991 1.73 9.78 -10.34
C LEU A 991 2.87 10.81 -10.24
N PHE A 992 2.90 11.50 -9.11
CA PHE A 992 3.93 12.45 -8.72
C PHE A 992 4.78 11.89 -7.57
N MET A 993 6.06 11.62 -7.82
CA MET A 993 7.00 11.22 -6.78
C MET A 993 7.61 12.46 -6.12
N HIS A 994 7.37 12.68 -4.83
CA HIS A 994 8.17 13.64 -4.05
C HIS A 994 9.61 13.15 -3.88
N TYR A 995 10.60 14.06 -3.86
CA TYR A 995 12.00 13.66 -3.98
C TYR A 995 12.59 12.89 -2.80
N LYS A 996 12.23 13.16 -1.53
CA LYS A 996 12.66 12.32 -0.39
C LYS A 996 11.63 12.25 0.73
N ASP A 997 11.46 11.06 1.29
CA ASP A 997 10.59 10.79 2.43
C ASP A 997 11.11 11.44 3.73
N ILE A 998 12.21 10.91 4.29
CA ILE A 998 12.72 11.23 5.62
C ILE A 998 14.20 11.59 5.47
N HIS A 999 14.53 12.87 5.59
CA HIS A 999 15.91 13.33 5.46
C HIS A 999 16.10 14.73 6.05
N GLU A 1000 17.10 14.86 6.93
CA GLU A 1000 17.53 16.15 7.48
C GLU A 1000 17.90 17.17 6.39
N PRO A 1001 17.68 18.48 6.64
CA PRO A 1001 18.24 19.55 5.85
C PRO A 1001 19.77 19.53 5.86
N THR A 1002 20.38 19.49 4.68
CA THR A 1002 21.83 19.69 4.53
C THR A 1002 22.11 20.92 3.67
N LYS A 1003 23.38 21.35 3.60
CA LYS A 1003 23.78 22.39 2.65
C LYS A 1003 23.55 22.02 1.18
N TRP A 1004 23.33 20.74 0.90
CA TRP A 1004 23.00 20.20 -0.44
C TRP A 1004 21.49 20.13 -0.69
N GLY A 1005 20.67 20.62 0.24
CA GLY A 1005 19.22 20.79 0.11
C GLY A 1005 18.42 20.18 1.27
N SER A 1006 17.13 20.53 1.31
CA SER A 1006 16.18 20.18 2.37
C SER A 1006 15.08 19.29 1.81
N TRP A 1007 15.45 18.06 1.46
CA TRP A 1007 14.66 17.22 0.55
C TRP A 1007 13.56 16.39 1.22
N GLY A 1008 13.77 15.95 2.47
CA GLY A 1008 12.79 15.17 3.23
C GLY A 1008 11.49 15.94 3.46
N LEU A 1009 10.34 15.24 3.48
CA LEU A 1009 9.08 15.81 3.96
C LEU A 1009 9.14 16.01 5.48
N ILE A 1010 9.74 15.07 6.19
CA ILE A 1010 10.13 15.19 7.60
C ILE A 1010 11.63 14.92 7.75
N GLU A 1011 12.20 15.29 8.89
CA GLU A 1011 13.65 15.27 9.11
C GLU A 1011 14.07 13.93 9.75
N HIS A 1012 13.26 13.40 10.67
CA HIS A 1012 13.44 12.09 11.33
C HIS A 1012 12.18 11.23 11.29
N VAL A 1013 12.35 9.90 11.36
CA VAL A 1013 11.25 8.91 11.33
C VAL A 1013 10.22 9.07 12.46
N ASP A 1014 10.58 9.72 13.56
CA ASP A 1014 9.71 9.97 14.71
C ASP A 1014 9.18 11.41 14.81
N ASP A 1015 9.47 12.27 13.83
CA ASP A 1015 8.74 13.53 13.66
C ASP A 1015 7.27 13.24 13.36
N THR A 1016 6.36 14.02 13.92
CA THR A 1016 4.91 13.86 13.73
C THR A 1016 4.36 14.66 12.56
N SER A 1017 4.97 15.80 12.26
CA SER A 1017 4.44 16.82 11.33
C SER A 1017 5.56 17.70 10.76
N SER A 1018 5.32 18.31 9.60
CA SER A 1018 6.07 19.46 9.07
C SER A 1018 5.19 20.20 8.07
N PRO A 1019 5.39 21.50 7.79
CA PRO A 1019 4.55 22.23 6.83
C PRO A 1019 4.41 21.54 5.47
N ARG A 1020 5.45 20.84 5.00
CA ARG A 1020 5.43 20.11 3.72
C ARG A 1020 4.82 18.72 3.85
N TYR A 1021 5.08 18.02 4.95
CA TYR A 1021 4.46 16.73 5.22
C TYR A 1021 2.94 16.88 5.40
N ASP A 1022 2.53 17.85 6.20
CA ASP A 1022 1.13 18.12 6.51
C ASP A 1022 0.38 18.52 5.23
N ALA A 1023 0.97 19.37 4.38
CA ALA A 1023 0.41 19.71 3.06
C ALA A 1023 0.27 18.49 2.13
N VAL A 1024 1.28 17.62 2.05
CA VAL A 1024 1.22 16.39 1.22
C VAL A 1024 0.15 15.43 1.76
N MET A 1025 0.07 15.25 3.07
CA MET A 1025 -0.93 14.37 3.71
C MET A 1025 -2.35 14.91 3.59
N GLU A 1026 -2.55 16.23 3.70
CA GLU A 1026 -3.85 16.89 3.48
C GLU A 1026 -4.35 16.64 2.05
N ILE A 1027 -3.47 16.74 1.05
CA ILE A 1027 -3.80 16.46 -0.35
C ILE A 1027 -4.17 14.99 -0.54
N ILE A 1028 -3.38 14.04 -0.02
CA ILE A 1028 -3.66 12.59 -0.05
C ILE A 1028 -5.00 12.24 0.62
N GLN A 1029 -5.36 12.92 1.72
CA GLN A 1029 -6.59 12.67 2.46
C GLN A 1029 -7.82 13.37 1.85
N SER A 1030 -7.62 14.31 0.93
CA SER A 1030 -8.68 15.08 0.27
C SER A 1030 -9.18 14.46 -1.05
N SER A 1031 -8.44 13.48 -1.57
CA SER A 1031 -8.70 12.75 -2.82
C SER A 1031 -9.36 11.40 -2.63
#